data_AF-A0A1Q2CH62-F1
#
_entry.id   AF-A0A1Q2CH62-F1
#
_cell.length_a   1.000
_cell.length_b   1.000
_cell.length_c   1.000
_cell.angle_alpha   90.00
_cell.angle_beta   90.00
_cell.angle_gamma   90.00
#
_symmetry.space_group_name_H-M   'P 1'
#
loop_
_entity.id
_entity.type
_entity.pdbx_description
1 polymer ?
#
loop_
_entity_poly.entity_id
_entity_poly.type
_entity_poly.pdbx_seq_one_letter_code
_entity_poly.pdbx_strand_id
1 'polypeptide(L)'
;MPLEGESTGDDAESALLQAMQSSTQARVVPIRICLPRPARTGFAPAARYGWHNLLVSPETARGPRRAVVPVSLDDPSERERHEAAAVAGLLGLWVATPESPLDHAQSPTGHGVRLARVEARSWETETADRILATSTLEYGQSFPAARTTSGPITYVSSDTAAAGQMADKVWDAHRASFSSPRKALPSGVRRLGIVDTLKLFWSFLIKGLVNPRAWLSARLDAVKTEAADRVGRVLLGDDSEIEVVWDPKRTPSNMVLQLEAAELSSRLTARLELPPLEPAGTFPDVWNDYAAGALTLGDGLDRGRFEAIRLGAQLGVVRSPASVVPTSEQAFRDVDPALDVDASLRVVHAFDPISQRRLAEQLGGLAGAEHYGSLALKTLRQLEAWVDEVGNNSYAARFGRKLADQLDHHRGEVARMAEEFTALERLDVGQELAGRQRNLARAIRRILGVGVLLAVVVSALAVFSALAAPLLWILLAGIFVSVMVAALAAFVKRQRQLFEALHKRQDLAAHTEVLRENLRIALRDVTRCSEAYEQFLSWNRVLGEFLHRPFGRVASQATSSPLPSDLPGNVVVGQLQYQETDVARVVARLKDHAYPLGWLDLPWRAALASAGERVGPEGHSITSQPKLLLRERAGVPESMLDRWADVVTSDGVGSSGADQLWAKLSSGPKQEALALSEVQGLVLDYSGRLSTTASVLDGVDDPAVRGNDMVGAVLDDQARAQGLNRVGGEPWIRESSNGLHQVVRIEFSEGLETTDLAYQATQEEAHATPPWAMDDVL
;
A
#
# COMPACT_ATOMS: atom_id res chain seq x y z
N MET A 1 -73.93 -52.32 9.52
CA MET A 1 -72.79 -52.36 8.60
C MET A 1 -72.18 -50.96 8.58
N PRO A 2 -71.10 -50.72 9.35
CA PRO A 2 -70.42 -49.43 9.32
C PRO A 2 -69.47 -49.36 8.13
N LEU A 3 -69.33 -48.15 7.61
CA LEU A 3 -68.51 -47.76 6.47
C LEU A 3 -67.07 -47.53 6.93
N GLU A 4 -66.13 -48.15 6.21
CA GLU A 4 -64.69 -47.94 6.27
C GLU A 4 -64.35 -46.50 5.84
N GLY A 5 -63.64 -45.76 6.70
CA GLY A 5 -63.29 -44.35 6.51
C GLY A 5 -61.78 -44.08 6.47
N GLU A 6 -60.96 -45.03 6.05
CA GLU A 6 -59.48 -44.91 6.05
C GLU A 6 -58.85 -44.68 4.66
N SER A 7 -59.59 -44.76 3.54
CA SER A 7 -58.96 -44.86 2.20
C SER A 7 -58.50 -43.55 1.54
N THR A 8 -58.80 -42.35 2.08
CA THR A 8 -58.58 -41.09 1.33
C THR A 8 -57.18 -40.49 1.48
N GLY A 9 -56.47 -40.78 2.58
CA GLY A 9 -55.11 -40.27 2.83
C GLY A 9 -54.04 -41.06 2.09
N ASP A 10 -54.15 -42.40 2.08
CA ASP A 10 -53.16 -43.28 1.47
C ASP A 10 -53.12 -43.14 -0.06
N ASP A 11 -54.29 -42.99 -0.69
CA ASP A 11 -54.40 -42.77 -2.14
C ASP A 11 -53.78 -41.43 -2.57
N ALA A 12 -53.94 -40.37 -1.76
CA ALA A 12 -53.37 -39.05 -2.04
C ALA A 12 -51.84 -39.04 -1.93
N GLU A 13 -51.27 -39.70 -0.91
CA GLU A 13 -49.82 -39.85 -0.74
C GLU A 13 -49.18 -40.71 -1.85
N SER A 14 -49.85 -41.78 -2.29
CA SER A 14 -49.43 -42.59 -3.46
C SER A 14 -49.41 -41.75 -4.74
N ALA A 15 -50.47 -40.96 -4.96
CA ALA A 15 -50.59 -40.08 -6.12
C ALA A 15 -49.50 -39.00 -6.11
N LEU A 16 -49.20 -38.42 -4.94
CA LEU A 16 -48.11 -37.45 -4.78
C LEU A 16 -46.75 -38.07 -5.08
N LEU A 17 -46.45 -39.26 -4.54
CA LEU A 17 -45.19 -39.95 -4.82
C LEU A 17 -45.03 -40.25 -6.31
N GLN A 18 -46.10 -40.73 -6.98
CA GLN A 18 -46.10 -40.99 -8.42
C GLN A 18 -45.94 -39.70 -9.25
N ALA A 19 -46.56 -38.60 -8.82
CA ALA A 19 -46.38 -37.28 -9.43
C ALA A 19 -44.94 -36.75 -9.24
N MET A 20 -44.33 -36.94 -8.07
CA MET A 20 -42.94 -36.57 -7.83
C MET A 20 -41.96 -37.40 -8.67
N GLN A 21 -42.14 -38.73 -8.68
CA GLN A 21 -41.30 -39.65 -9.47
C GLN A 21 -41.41 -39.42 -10.98
N SER A 22 -42.56 -38.96 -11.47
CA SER A 22 -42.75 -38.63 -12.89
C SER A 22 -42.28 -37.23 -13.28
N SER A 23 -42.15 -36.30 -12.32
CA SER A 23 -41.76 -34.91 -12.56
C SER A 23 -40.27 -34.63 -12.37
N THR A 24 -39.50 -35.55 -11.77
CA THR A 24 -38.07 -35.38 -11.53
C THR A 24 -37.25 -36.54 -12.08
N GLN A 25 -36.03 -36.24 -12.53
CA GLN A 25 -35.01 -37.25 -12.85
C GLN A 25 -34.20 -37.67 -11.62
N ALA A 26 -34.38 -36.99 -10.48
CA ALA A 26 -33.74 -37.34 -9.22
C ALA A 26 -34.34 -38.63 -8.63
N ARG A 27 -33.52 -39.40 -7.91
CA ARG A 27 -34.00 -40.56 -7.15
C ARG A 27 -34.86 -40.07 -5.99
N VAL A 28 -36.13 -40.50 -5.95
CA VAL A 28 -37.04 -40.19 -4.85
C VAL A 28 -37.05 -41.36 -3.87
N VAL A 29 -36.68 -41.12 -2.61
CA VAL A 29 -36.72 -42.11 -1.52
C VAL A 29 -37.91 -41.77 -0.61
N PRO A 30 -38.97 -42.60 -0.57
CA PRO A 30 -40.11 -42.35 0.29
C PRO A 30 -39.83 -42.77 1.74
N ILE A 31 -39.98 -41.82 2.66
CA ILE A 31 -39.73 -42.00 4.10
C ILE A 31 -41.00 -41.58 4.86
N ARG A 32 -41.47 -42.45 5.75
CA ARG A 32 -42.59 -42.17 6.67
C ARG A 32 -42.02 -42.11 8.08
N ILE A 33 -42.05 -40.92 8.69
CA ILE A 33 -41.58 -40.69 10.06
C ILE A 33 -42.79 -40.57 10.97
N CYS A 34 -42.94 -41.52 11.88
CA CYS A 34 -43.96 -41.52 12.92
C CYS A 34 -43.39 -40.88 14.20
N LEU A 35 -44.11 -39.91 14.74
CA LEU A 35 -43.74 -39.19 15.95
C LEU A 35 -44.63 -39.68 17.12
N PRO A 36 -44.05 -40.03 18.28
CA PRO A 36 -44.83 -40.52 19.40
C PRO A 36 -45.74 -39.42 19.97
N ARG A 37 -47.00 -39.77 20.22
CA ARG A 37 -48.01 -38.85 20.80
C ARG A 37 -48.53 -39.39 22.14
N PRO A 38 -49.00 -38.51 23.04
CA PRO A 38 -49.70 -38.95 24.24
C PRO A 38 -50.96 -39.74 23.85
N ALA A 39 -51.36 -40.71 24.68
CA ALA A 39 -52.35 -41.76 24.39
C ALA A 39 -53.80 -41.32 24.04
N ARG A 40 -54.04 -40.02 23.79
CA ARG A 40 -55.37 -39.43 23.53
C ARG A 40 -55.61 -39.06 22.06
N THR A 41 -54.65 -39.29 21.16
CA THR A 41 -54.79 -38.94 19.73
C THR A 41 -55.05 -40.16 18.87
N GLY A 42 -56.07 -40.09 18.00
CA GLY A 42 -56.41 -41.15 17.03
C GLY A 42 -55.27 -41.54 16.10
N PHE A 43 -55.32 -42.79 15.61
CA PHE A 43 -54.21 -43.49 14.96
C PHE A 43 -54.21 -43.37 13.43
N ALA A 44 -53.03 -43.44 12.82
CA ALA A 44 -52.82 -43.69 11.39
C ALA A 44 -51.87 -44.90 11.23
N PRO A 45 -52.02 -45.76 10.20
CA PRO A 45 -51.20 -46.95 10.03
C PRO A 45 -49.70 -46.61 10.09
N ALA A 46 -48.98 -47.26 11.01
CA ALA A 46 -47.57 -47.00 11.28
C ALA A 46 -46.63 -47.50 10.17
N ALA A 47 -47.11 -48.41 9.32
CA ALA A 47 -46.30 -49.05 8.28
C ALA A 47 -46.96 -49.01 6.90
N ARG A 48 -46.20 -48.53 5.91
CA ARG A 48 -46.57 -48.49 4.50
C ARG A 48 -45.60 -49.31 3.65
N TYR A 49 -46.16 -50.08 2.72
CA TYR A 49 -45.38 -50.92 1.81
C TYR A 49 -44.53 -50.07 0.86
N GLY A 50 -43.24 -50.41 0.71
CA GLY A 50 -42.31 -49.72 -0.19
C GLY A 50 -41.73 -48.41 0.35
N TRP A 51 -42.10 -48.02 1.58
CA TRP A 51 -41.60 -46.83 2.27
C TRP A 51 -40.65 -47.24 3.41
N HIS A 52 -39.70 -46.37 3.74
CA HIS A 52 -38.97 -46.52 5.00
C HIS A 52 -39.85 -46.04 6.16
N ASN A 53 -40.39 -46.98 6.93
CA ASN A 53 -41.22 -46.67 8.10
C ASN A 53 -40.33 -46.55 9.33
N LEU A 54 -40.26 -45.34 9.89
CA LEU A 54 -39.43 -45.00 11.03
C LEU A 54 -40.30 -44.47 12.17
N LEU A 55 -40.10 -44.98 13.38
CA LEU A 55 -40.71 -44.46 14.60
C LEU A 55 -39.63 -43.79 15.45
N VAL A 56 -39.79 -42.51 15.74
CA VAL A 56 -38.83 -41.79 16.58
C VAL A 56 -38.95 -42.30 18.02
N SER A 57 -37.85 -42.81 18.58
CA SER A 57 -37.81 -43.24 19.98
C SER A 57 -38.00 -42.02 20.91
N PRO A 58 -38.93 -42.04 21.89
CA PRO A 58 -39.21 -40.90 22.77
C PRO A 58 -38.16 -40.79 23.89
N GLU A 59 -36.92 -40.55 23.50
CA GLU A 59 -35.78 -40.61 24.42
C GLU A 59 -34.68 -39.63 24.02
N THR A 60 -33.90 -39.19 25.01
CA THR A 60 -32.74 -38.34 24.80
C THR A 60 -31.54 -38.88 25.55
N ALA A 61 -30.36 -38.80 24.95
CA ALA A 61 -29.10 -39.24 25.55
C ALA A 61 -27.98 -38.28 25.15
N ARG A 62 -27.08 -37.95 26.10
CA ARG A 62 -25.90 -37.10 25.84
C ARG A 62 -24.79 -37.80 25.06
N GLY A 63 -24.99 -39.04 24.64
CA GLY A 63 -24.05 -39.83 23.86
C GLY A 63 -24.40 -41.32 23.96
N PRO A 64 -23.84 -42.15 23.07
CA PRO A 64 -24.21 -43.58 22.98
C PRO A 64 -23.81 -44.36 24.24
N ARG A 65 -22.80 -43.88 24.97
CA ARG A 65 -22.32 -44.48 26.24
C ARG A 65 -23.11 -44.01 27.47
N ARG A 66 -24.05 -43.07 27.31
CA ARG A 66 -24.80 -42.47 28.43
C ARG A 66 -26.12 -43.16 28.64
N ALA A 67 -26.58 -43.11 29.89
CA ALA A 67 -27.92 -43.54 30.23
C ALA A 67 -28.93 -42.70 29.44
N VAL A 68 -29.94 -43.41 28.93
CA VAL A 68 -31.02 -42.84 28.17
C VAL A 68 -32.05 -42.23 29.13
N VAL A 69 -32.56 -41.05 28.79
CA VAL A 69 -33.61 -40.35 29.54
C VAL A 69 -34.88 -40.33 28.68
N PRO A 70 -36.02 -40.86 29.15
CA PRO A 70 -37.28 -40.75 28.44
C PRO A 70 -37.72 -39.29 28.30
N VAL A 71 -38.21 -38.93 27.11
CA VAL A 71 -38.79 -37.60 26.83
C VAL A 71 -40.24 -37.59 27.30
N SER A 72 -40.65 -36.51 28.00
CA SER A 72 -42.05 -36.34 28.39
C SER A 72 -42.92 -36.06 27.17
N LEU A 73 -43.83 -36.98 26.83
CA LEU A 73 -44.79 -36.78 25.72
C LEU A 73 -45.91 -35.78 26.05
N ASP A 74 -46.08 -35.49 27.34
CA ASP A 74 -47.08 -34.56 27.87
C ASP A 74 -46.60 -33.10 27.85
N ASP A 75 -45.28 -32.85 27.81
CA ASP A 75 -44.70 -31.52 27.60
C ASP A 75 -44.53 -31.25 26.09
N PRO A 76 -45.34 -30.36 25.48
CA PRO A 76 -45.24 -30.09 24.05
C PRO A 76 -43.87 -29.51 23.67
N SER A 77 -43.25 -28.71 24.54
CA SER A 77 -42.00 -28.01 24.20
C SER A 77 -40.82 -28.98 24.19
N GLU A 78 -40.74 -29.86 25.18
CA GLU A 78 -39.71 -30.92 25.23
C GLU A 78 -39.87 -31.89 24.06
N ARG A 79 -41.12 -32.31 23.79
CA ARG A 79 -41.47 -33.20 22.69
C ARG A 79 -41.13 -32.60 21.33
N GLU A 80 -41.59 -31.38 21.03
CA GLU A 80 -41.40 -30.75 19.72
C GLU A 80 -39.91 -30.51 19.40
N ARG A 81 -39.10 -30.15 20.41
CA ARG A 81 -37.65 -30.03 20.24
C ARG A 81 -36.99 -31.36 19.91
N HIS A 82 -37.39 -32.44 20.58
CA HIS A 82 -36.90 -33.79 20.32
C HIS A 82 -37.32 -34.28 18.92
N GLU A 83 -38.60 -34.11 18.58
CA GLU A 83 -39.16 -34.45 17.26
C GLU A 83 -38.43 -33.69 16.14
N ALA A 84 -38.21 -32.38 16.31
CA ALA A 84 -37.48 -31.56 15.35
C ALA A 84 -36.04 -32.05 15.13
N ALA A 85 -35.32 -32.37 16.21
CA ALA A 85 -33.95 -32.90 16.13
C ALA A 85 -33.90 -34.26 15.41
N ALA A 86 -34.86 -35.14 15.71
CA ALA A 86 -34.95 -36.46 15.07
C ALA A 86 -35.27 -36.34 13.57
N VAL A 87 -36.25 -35.51 13.20
CA VAL A 87 -36.60 -35.26 11.79
C VAL A 87 -35.43 -34.63 11.04
N ALA A 88 -34.72 -33.67 11.66
CA ALA A 88 -33.55 -33.04 11.06
C ALA A 88 -32.42 -34.03 10.77
N GLY A 89 -32.14 -34.97 11.67
CA GLY A 89 -31.16 -36.03 11.43
C GLY A 89 -31.61 -37.00 10.34
N LEU A 90 -32.82 -37.53 10.44
CA LEU A 90 -33.33 -38.53 9.50
C LEU A 90 -33.43 -38.02 8.06
N LEU A 91 -33.67 -36.72 7.88
CA LEU A 91 -33.82 -36.10 6.56
C LEU A 91 -32.56 -35.34 6.09
N GLY A 92 -31.45 -35.38 6.82
CA GLY A 92 -30.21 -34.70 6.42
C GLY A 92 -30.33 -33.17 6.39
N LEU A 93 -31.10 -32.56 7.30
CA LEU A 93 -31.37 -31.11 7.33
C LEU A 93 -30.32 -30.32 8.14
N TRP A 94 -29.26 -30.98 8.59
CA TRP A 94 -28.18 -30.33 9.31
C TRP A 94 -27.25 -29.59 8.33
N VAL A 95 -26.91 -28.33 8.63
CA VAL A 95 -26.21 -27.41 7.72
C VAL A 95 -24.93 -27.99 7.10
N ALA A 96 -24.14 -28.75 7.86
CA ALA A 96 -22.86 -29.31 7.40
C ALA A 96 -22.95 -30.78 6.95
N THR A 97 -24.15 -31.39 7.03
CA THR A 97 -24.41 -32.80 6.70
C THR A 97 -25.65 -32.91 5.80
N PRO A 98 -25.52 -32.65 4.48
CA PRO A 98 -26.64 -32.66 3.54
C PRO A 98 -27.06 -34.07 3.09
N GLU A 99 -26.54 -35.13 3.71
CA GLU A 99 -26.88 -36.53 3.41
C GLU A 99 -27.85 -37.08 4.46
N SER A 100 -28.80 -37.92 4.03
CA SER A 100 -29.65 -38.73 4.90
C SER A 100 -29.14 -40.18 4.97
N PRO A 101 -29.34 -40.89 6.11
CA PRO A 101 -29.03 -42.31 6.25
C PRO A 101 -29.72 -43.21 5.22
N LEU A 102 -30.80 -42.75 4.60
CA LEU A 102 -31.62 -43.55 3.69
C LEU A 102 -31.47 -43.18 2.21
N ASP A 103 -30.69 -42.15 1.85
CA ASP A 103 -30.52 -41.70 0.46
C ASP A 103 -30.02 -42.81 -0.48
N HIS A 104 -29.20 -43.71 0.07
CA HIS A 104 -28.63 -44.84 -0.67
C HIS A 104 -29.28 -46.18 -0.31
N ALA A 105 -30.14 -46.22 0.71
CA ALA A 105 -30.80 -47.45 1.16
C ALA A 105 -31.83 -47.93 0.12
N GLN A 106 -31.95 -49.24 -0.04
CA GLN A 106 -33.03 -49.83 -0.84
C GLN A 106 -34.33 -49.77 -0.05
N SER A 107 -35.45 -49.46 -0.74
CA SER A 107 -36.77 -49.49 -0.12
C SER A 107 -37.02 -50.86 0.52
N PRO A 108 -37.45 -50.94 1.79
CA PRO A 108 -37.62 -52.22 2.47
C PRO A 108 -38.75 -53.04 1.82
N THR A 109 -38.57 -54.36 1.76
CA THR A 109 -39.63 -55.28 1.37
C THR A 109 -40.46 -55.65 2.60
N GLY A 110 -41.62 -55.03 2.78
CA GLY A 110 -42.58 -55.36 3.85
C GLY A 110 -43.13 -54.15 4.62
N HIS A 111 -43.87 -54.43 5.69
CA HIS A 111 -44.47 -53.45 6.60
C HIS A 111 -43.66 -53.26 7.90
N GLY A 112 -42.35 -53.55 7.87
CA GLY A 112 -41.51 -53.40 9.04
C GLY A 112 -41.34 -51.94 9.45
N VAL A 113 -41.55 -51.62 10.72
CA VAL A 113 -41.22 -50.34 11.35
C VAL A 113 -39.86 -50.45 12.02
N ARG A 114 -39.03 -49.42 12.00
CA ARG A 114 -37.79 -49.38 12.80
C ARG A 114 -37.83 -48.21 13.76
N LEU A 115 -37.41 -48.42 15.01
CA LEU A 115 -37.12 -47.30 15.89
C LEU A 115 -35.91 -46.55 15.36
N ALA A 116 -35.92 -45.23 15.53
CA ALA A 116 -34.83 -44.36 15.16
C ALA A 116 -34.42 -43.48 16.33
N ARG A 117 -33.10 -43.39 16.54
CA ARG A 117 -32.44 -42.45 17.46
C ARG A 117 -31.49 -41.57 16.67
N VAL A 118 -31.46 -40.29 16.99
CA VAL A 118 -30.56 -39.30 16.39
C VAL A 118 -29.77 -38.61 17.48
N GLU A 119 -28.45 -38.56 17.30
CA GLU A 119 -27.54 -37.77 18.13
C GLU A 119 -26.77 -36.82 17.22
N ALA A 120 -26.78 -35.53 17.54
CA ALA A 120 -26.05 -34.51 16.78
C ALA A 120 -25.12 -33.73 17.71
N ARG A 121 -23.89 -33.54 17.27
CA ARG A 121 -22.89 -32.68 17.92
C ARG A 121 -22.46 -31.65 16.90
N SER A 122 -22.41 -30.39 17.30
CA SER A 122 -21.83 -29.36 16.46
C SER A 122 -21.19 -28.26 17.28
N TRP A 123 -20.03 -27.78 16.87
CA TRP A 123 -19.45 -26.59 17.48
C TRP A 123 -18.69 -25.74 16.47
N GLU A 124 -18.76 -24.44 16.69
CA GLU A 124 -18.04 -23.47 15.87
C GLU A 124 -16.54 -23.55 16.15
N THR A 125 -15.74 -23.69 15.09
CA THR A 125 -14.27 -23.73 15.18
C THR A 125 -13.63 -22.40 14.76
N GLU A 126 -14.37 -21.57 14.03
CA GLU A 126 -13.88 -20.32 13.45
C GLU A 126 -13.42 -19.33 14.52
N THR A 127 -14.18 -19.18 15.61
CA THR A 127 -13.79 -18.30 16.73
C THR A 127 -12.44 -18.70 17.33
N ALA A 128 -12.19 -19.99 17.55
CA ALA A 128 -10.95 -20.48 18.11
C ALA A 128 -9.77 -20.31 17.13
N ASP A 129 -10.00 -20.59 15.84
CA ASP A 129 -9.01 -20.36 14.78
C ASP A 129 -8.68 -18.88 14.63
N ARG A 130 -9.67 -17.99 14.72
CA ARG A 130 -9.48 -16.54 14.68
C ARG A 130 -8.66 -16.05 15.86
N ILE A 131 -8.93 -16.54 17.08
CA ILE A 131 -8.11 -16.21 18.27
C ILE A 131 -6.65 -16.60 18.05
N LEU A 132 -6.40 -17.80 17.53
CA LEU A 132 -5.04 -18.25 17.20
C LEU A 132 -4.41 -17.39 16.10
N ALA A 133 -5.16 -17.05 15.04
CA ALA A 133 -4.71 -16.22 13.93
C ALA A 133 -4.33 -14.82 14.42
N THR A 134 -5.24 -14.11 15.10
CA THR A 134 -5.02 -12.78 15.65
C THR A 134 -3.81 -12.77 16.58
N SER A 135 -3.76 -13.69 17.55
CA SER A 135 -2.66 -13.74 18.53
C SER A 135 -1.30 -14.09 17.90
N THR A 136 -1.31 -14.83 16.79
CA THR A 136 -0.09 -15.19 16.04
C THR A 136 0.38 -14.05 15.16
N LEU A 137 -0.52 -13.37 14.43
CA LEU A 137 -0.19 -12.38 13.41
C LEU A 137 0.03 -10.98 13.98
N GLU A 138 -0.68 -10.62 15.06
CA GLU A 138 -0.47 -9.35 15.74
C GLU A 138 0.82 -9.37 16.55
N TYR A 139 1.64 -8.36 16.33
CA TYR A 139 2.76 -8.01 17.18
C TYR A 139 2.59 -6.57 17.67
N GLY A 140 3.05 -6.31 18.90
CA GLY A 140 2.92 -5.01 19.54
C GLY A 140 3.89 -3.97 18.97
N GLN A 141 4.44 -3.13 19.85
CA GLN A 141 5.31 -2.02 19.49
C GLN A 141 6.73 -2.43 19.06
N SER A 142 7.00 -3.71 18.80
CA SER A 142 8.34 -4.20 18.44
C SER A 142 8.26 -5.30 17.41
N PHE A 143 9.17 -5.27 16.44
CA PHE A 143 9.28 -6.34 15.45
C PHE A 143 9.53 -7.68 16.15
N PRO A 144 8.87 -8.77 15.72
CA PRO A 144 9.17 -10.09 16.22
C PRO A 144 10.60 -10.48 15.85
N ALA A 145 11.35 -11.03 16.82
CA ALA A 145 12.69 -11.54 16.58
C ALA A 145 12.61 -12.77 15.66
N ALA A 146 12.94 -12.59 14.39
CA ALA A 146 12.97 -13.69 13.45
C ALA A 146 14.02 -14.74 13.85
N ARG A 147 13.80 -15.98 13.43
CA ARG A 147 14.70 -17.11 13.70
C ARG A 147 15.42 -17.54 12.43
N THR A 148 16.72 -17.80 12.56
CA THR A 148 17.53 -18.47 11.54
C THR A 148 17.81 -19.92 11.93
N THR A 149 18.23 -20.74 10.98
CA THR A 149 18.72 -22.10 11.26
C THR A 149 19.93 -22.13 12.20
N SER A 150 20.69 -21.03 12.24
CA SER A 150 21.88 -20.82 13.09
C SER A 150 21.58 -20.20 14.47
N GLY A 151 20.32 -19.85 14.77
CA GLY A 151 19.92 -19.23 16.04
C GLY A 151 19.02 -18.01 15.88
N PRO A 152 18.53 -17.42 17.01
CA PRO A 152 17.68 -16.24 16.97
C PRO A 152 18.44 -15.01 16.46
N ILE A 153 17.76 -14.16 15.71
CA ILE A 153 18.27 -12.82 15.35
C ILE A 153 18.22 -11.94 16.60
N THR A 154 19.22 -11.10 16.79
CA THR A 154 19.37 -10.25 17.98
C THR A 154 18.94 -8.81 17.66
N TYR A 155 18.34 -8.10 18.62
CA TYR A 155 18.06 -6.68 18.42
C TYR A 155 19.35 -5.85 18.47
N VAL A 156 19.49 -4.90 17.56
CA VAL A 156 20.61 -3.95 17.57
C VAL A 156 20.63 -3.11 18.85
N SER A 157 21.81 -2.67 19.27
CA SER A 157 21.97 -1.86 20.49
C SER A 157 21.44 -0.43 20.32
N SER A 158 21.43 0.08 19.08
CA SER A 158 20.93 1.41 18.75
C SER A 158 20.17 1.36 17.42
N ASP A 159 18.85 1.40 17.53
CA ASP A 159 17.93 1.46 16.39
C ASP A 159 18.20 2.70 15.52
N THR A 160 18.56 3.83 16.13
CA THR A 160 18.82 5.10 15.45
C THR A 160 20.11 5.09 14.62
N ALA A 161 21.16 4.44 15.12
CA ALA A 161 22.42 4.26 14.39
C ALA A 161 22.22 3.30 13.21
N ALA A 162 21.51 2.20 13.43
CA ALA A 162 21.13 1.23 12.40
C ALA A 162 20.34 1.89 11.25
N ALA A 163 19.29 2.63 11.61
CA ALA A 163 18.46 3.39 10.68
C ALA A 163 19.28 4.40 9.87
N GLY A 164 20.22 5.10 10.52
CA GLY A 164 21.10 6.05 9.84
C GLY A 164 22.05 5.41 8.85
N GLN A 165 22.72 4.32 9.22
CA GLN A 165 23.62 3.61 8.32
C GLN A 165 22.88 3.08 7.08
N MET A 166 21.66 2.57 7.24
CA MET A 166 20.85 2.12 6.09
C MET A 166 20.43 3.28 5.19
N ALA A 167 20.01 4.42 5.78
CA ALA A 167 19.65 5.62 5.02
C ALA A 167 20.84 6.15 4.20
N ASP A 168 22.05 6.15 4.79
CA ASP A 168 23.29 6.51 4.10
C ASP A 168 23.58 5.57 2.93
N LYS A 169 23.49 4.25 3.14
CA LYS A 169 23.70 3.25 2.08
C LYS A 169 22.74 3.43 0.89
N VAL A 170 21.44 3.63 1.16
CA VAL A 170 20.43 3.80 0.11
C VAL A 170 20.63 5.12 -0.62
N TRP A 171 20.94 6.19 0.11
CA TRP A 171 21.26 7.49 -0.49
C TRP A 171 22.47 7.41 -1.41
N ASP A 172 23.58 6.84 -0.95
CA ASP A 172 24.82 6.78 -1.74
C ASP A 172 24.65 5.96 -3.01
N ALA A 173 23.79 4.93 -2.99
CA ALA A 173 23.47 4.12 -4.16
C ALA A 173 22.68 4.90 -5.24
N HIS A 174 21.85 5.86 -4.83
CA HIS A 174 20.87 6.51 -5.72
C HIS A 174 21.01 8.02 -5.88
N ARG A 175 21.94 8.67 -5.16
CA ARG A 175 22.12 10.14 -5.21
C ARG A 175 22.32 10.69 -6.63
N ALA A 176 22.98 9.91 -7.50
CA ALA A 176 23.23 10.29 -8.88
C ALA A 176 21.94 10.37 -9.72
N SER A 177 20.87 9.70 -9.30
CA SER A 177 19.56 9.75 -9.96
C SER A 177 18.88 11.12 -9.80
N PHE A 178 19.24 11.91 -8.78
CA PHE A 178 18.64 13.21 -8.51
C PHE A 178 19.42 14.39 -9.10
N SER A 179 20.59 14.15 -9.70
CA SER A 179 21.44 15.24 -10.22
C SER A 179 21.95 14.96 -11.63
N SER A 180 21.83 15.96 -12.49
CA SER A 180 22.37 15.90 -13.85
C SER A 180 23.76 16.56 -13.95
N PRO A 181 24.69 16.05 -14.77
CA PRO A 181 26.01 16.67 -14.93
C PRO A 181 25.90 18.06 -15.58
N ARG A 182 26.62 19.06 -15.03
CA ARG A 182 26.70 20.42 -15.59
C ARG A 182 27.76 20.50 -16.70
N LYS A 183 27.54 21.36 -17.69
CA LYS A 183 28.55 21.69 -18.71
C LYS A 183 29.62 22.61 -18.12
N ALA A 184 30.89 22.28 -18.35
CA ALA A 184 32.01 23.09 -17.90
C ALA A 184 32.04 24.43 -18.65
N LEU A 185 32.28 25.53 -17.92
CA LEU A 185 32.49 26.82 -18.55
C LEU A 185 33.77 26.79 -19.41
N PRO A 186 33.76 27.41 -20.61
CA PRO A 186 34.93 27.44 -21.46
C PRO A 186 36.06 28.22 -20.77
N SER A 187 37.23 27.60 -20.58
CA SER A 187 38.39 28.24 -19.99
C SER A 187 39.39 28.68 -21.06
N GLY A 188 39.65 29.99 -21.13
CA GLY A 188 40.96 30.52 -21.52
C GLY A 188 41.14 31.03 -22.96
N VAL A 189 41.17 32.36 -23.07
CA VAL A 189 41.90 33.22 -24.01
C VAL A 189 42.85 32.50 -24.98
N ARG A 190 42.41 32.31 -26.24
CA ARG A 190 43.31 32.00 -27.36
C ARG A 190 44.26 33.19 -27.60
N ARG A 191 45.55 33.02 -27.33
CA ARG A 191 46.58 34.00 -27.75
C ARG A 191 46.84 33.87 -29.25
N LEU A 192 46.38 34.86 -30.01
CA LEU A 192 46.67 34.98 -31.45
C LEU A 192 48.17 35.23 -31.70
N GLY A 193 48.71 34.57 -32.73
CA GLY A 193 50.08 34.75 -33.19
C GLY A 193 50.27 36.00 -34.06
N ILE A 194 51.48 36.55 -34.04
CA ILE A 194 51.92 37.78 -34.74
C ILE A 194 51.61 37.76 -36.26
N VAL A 195 51.48 36.56 -36.86
CA VAL A 195 51.27 36.34 -38.29
C VAL A 195 49.81 36.62 -38.71
N ASP A 196 48.83 36.34 -37.85
CA ASP A 196 47.42 36.57 -38.17
C ASP A 196 47.06 38.05 -38.17
N THR A 197 47.69 38.82 -37.27
CA THR A 197 47.61 40.29 -37.23
C THR A 197 48.24 40.94 -38.47
N LEU A 198 49.31 40.36 -39.03
CA LEU A 198 49.96 40.88 -40.23
C LEU A 198 49.11 40.67 -41.50
N LYS A 199 48.43 39.52 -41.63
CA LYS A 199 47.48 39.26 -42.73
C LYS A 199 46.28 40.22 -42.71
N LEU A 200 45.78 40.53 -41.52
CA LEU A 200 44.67 41.47 -41.33
C LEU A 200 45.04 42.91 -41.72
N PHE A 201 46.29 43.33 -41.48
CA PHE A 201 46.79 44.65 -41.90
C PHE A 201 46.85 44.79 -43.43
N TRP A 202 47.36 43.79 -44.14
CA TRP A 202 47.41 43.80 -45.61
C TRP A 202 46.01 43.74 -46.24
N SER A 203 45.08 42.98 -45.65
CA SER A 203 43.65 42.99 -46.04
C SER A 203 43.02 44.38 -45.90
N PHE A 204 43.39 45.12 -44.86
CA PHE A 204 42.86 46.46 -44.58
C PHE A 204 43.44 47.51 -45.54
N LEU A 205 44.73 47.42 -45.88
CA LEU A 205 45.36 48.32 -46.87
C LEU A 205 44.73 48.18 -48.26
N ILE A 206 44.46 46.94 -48.70
CA ILE A 206 43.93 46.67 -50.04
C ILE A 206 42.43 47.03 -50.13
N LYS A 207 41.62 46.73 -49.10
CA LYS A 207 40.15 46.96 -49.13
C LYS A 207 39.72 48.30 -48.52
N GLY A 208 40.51 48.88 -47.62
CA GLY A 208 40.20 50.13 -46.93
C GLY A 208 40.49 51.40 -47.73
N LEU A 209 41.33 51.31 -48.77
CA LEU A 209 41.61 52.45 -49.66
C LEU A 209 40.43 52.78 -50.59
N VAL A 210 39.53 51.83 -50.83
CA VAL A 210 38.42 51.99 -51.78
C VAL A 210 37.10 52.30 -51.07
N ASN A 211 36.81 51.74 -49.88
CA ASN A 211 35.61 52.12 -49.11
C ASN A 211 35.67 51.69 -47.63
N PRO A 212 36.21 52.54 -46.71
CA PRO A 212 36.45 52.16 -45.32
C PRO A 212 35.16 51.92 -44.50
N ARG A 213 34.02 52.48 -44.92
CA ARG A 213 32.71 52.22 -44.30
C ARG A 213 32.17 50.83 -44.64
N ALA A 214 32.41 50.34 -45.86
CA ALA A 214 31.87 49.06 -46.34
C ALA A 214 32.59 47.85 -45.73
N TRP A 215 33.90 47.95 -45.46
CA TRP A 215 34.63 46.87 -44.79
C TRP A 215 34.26 46.77 -43.31
N LEU A 216 34.06 47.91 -42.64
CA LEU A 216 33.62 47.96 -41.24
C LEU A 216 32.17 47.51 -41.12
N SER A 217 31.28 47.93 -42.03
CA SER A 217 29.89 47.44 -42.07
C SER A 217 29.83 45.95 -42.41
N ALA A 218 30.59 45.44 -43.37
CA ALA A 218 30.60 44.00 -43.71
C ALA A 218 31.11 43.11 -42.57
N ARG A 219 31.99 43.61 -41.69
CA ARG A 219 32.46 42.86 -40.51
C ARG A 219 31.55 43.06 -39.29
N LEU A 220 30.87 44.20 -39.19
CA LEU A 220 29.82 44.45 -38.19
C LEU A 220 28.51 43.72 -38.54
N ASP A 221 28.22 43.54 -39.83
CA ASP A 221 27.10 42.75 -40.36
C ASP A 221 27.42 41.25 -40.29
N ALA A 222 28.69 40.84 -40.39
CA ALA A 222 29.12 39.47 -40.08
C ALA A 222 29.10 39.12 -38.58
N VAL A 223 28.77 40.08 -37.70
CA VAL A 223 28.55 39.90 -36.26
C VAL A 223 27.25 40.61 -35.85
N LYS A 224 26.22 40.56 -36.70
CA LYS A 224 24.84 40.71 -36.27
C LYS A 224 24.25 39.32 -36.09
N THR A 225 24.60 38.68 -34.98
CA THR A 225 23.75 37.64 -34.43
C THR A 225 22.81 38.32 -33.45
N GLU A 226 21.56 38.36 -33.88
CA GLU A 226 20.37 38.86 -33.21
C GLU A 226 20.03 38.00 -31.97
N ALA A 227 20.90 37.95 -30.96
CA ALA A 227 20.73 36.98 -29.85
C ALA A 227 21.12 37.44 -28.44
N ALA A 228 21.40 38.72 -28.17
CA ALA A 228 21.84 39.14 -26.82
C ALA A 228 20.99 40.23 -26.13
N ASP A 229 20.15 40.98 -26.86
CA ASP A 229 19.56 42.21 -26.29
C ASP A 229 18.18 42.05 -25.62
N ARG A 230 17.61 40.83 -25.56
CA ARG A 230 16.24 40.60 -25.06
C ARG A 230 16.03 39.27 -24.32
N VAL A 231 16.92 38.92 -23.40
CA VAL A 231 16.71 37.75 -22.52
C VAL A 231 16.59 38.16 -21.05
N GLY A 232 17.31 39.19 -20.60
CA GLY A 232 17.30 39.66 -19.22
C GLY A 232 16.04 40.29 -18.70
N ARG A 233 15.47 41.17 -19.53
CA ARG A 233 14.21 41.87 -19.20
C ARG A 233 13.00 40.94 -19.10
N VAL A 234 13.14 39.68 -19.48
CA VAL A 234 12.03 38.72 -19.55
C VAL A 234 12.17 37.58 -18.52
N LEU A 235 13.37 37.30 -18.02
CA LEU A 235 13.57 36.36 -16.91
C LEU A 235 13.23 36.95 -15.54
N LEU A 236 13.20 38.28 -15.41
CA LEU A 236 13.03 38.97 -14.13
C LEU A 236 11.69 39.71 -13.97
N GLY A 237 11.00 40.06 -15.06
CA GLY A 237 9.87 40.99 -14.99
C GLY A 237 10.27 42.34 -14.36
N ASP A 238 9.41 43.34 -14.42
CA ASP A 238 9.56 44.53 -13.57
C ASP A 238 8.95 44.30 -12.17
N ASP A 239 8.39 43.10 -11.90
CA ASP A 239 7.73 42.72 -10.64
C ASP A 239 8.36 41.44 -10.03
N SER A 240 8.85 41.60 -8.79
CA SER A 240 9.69 40.73 -7.96
C SER A 240 9.16 39.33 -7.55
N GLU A 241 8.32 38.65 -8.34
CA GLU A 241 7.69 37.39 -7.89
C GLU A 241 8.67 36.19 -7.92
N ILE A 242 9.60 36.16 -8.88
CA ILE A 242 10.62 35.10 -9.02
C ILE A 242 11.73 35.22 -7.94
N GLU A 243 12.00 36.40 -7.38
CA GLU A 243 13.02 36.56 -6.33
C GLU A 243 12.59 35.90 -5.01
N VAL A 244 11.27 35.80 -4.75
CA VAL A 244 10.74 35.35 -3.45
C VAL A 244 10.77 33.83 -3.25
N VAL A 245 10.57 33.04 -4.31
CA VAL A 245 10.46 31.58 -4.21
C VAL A 245 11.81 30.87 -4.32
N TRP A 246 12.74 31.50 -5.04
CA TRP A 246 14.11 31.01 -5.20
C TRP A 246 15.07 31.57 -4.13
N ASP A 247 14.59 32.44 -3.22
CA ASP A 247 15.35 32.88 -2.05
C ASP A 247 15.73 31.68 -1.17
N PRO A 248 17.04 31.39 -0.97
CA PRO A 248 17.48 30.31 -0.10
C PRO A 248 17.09 30.49 1.37
N LYS A 249 16.62 31.69 1.77
CA LYS A 249 16.15 31.98 3.14
C LYS A 249 14.69 31.64 3.39
N ARG A 250 13.91 31.29 2.36
CA ARG A 250 12.51 30.90 2.50
C ARG A 250 12.29 29.44 2.11
N THR A 251 11.40 28.77 2.83
CA THR A 251 10.95 27.42 2.48
C THR A 251 9.53 27.47 1.87
N PRO A 252 9.38 27.61 0.54
CA PRO A 252 8.09 27.50 -0.14
C PRO A 252 7.56 26.06 -0.08
N SER A 253 6.27 25.89 -0.36
CA SER A 253 5.69 24.56 -0.51
C SER A 253 6.27 23.86 -1.74
N ASN A 254 6.34 22.52 -1.70
CA ASN A 254 6.85 21.76 -2.82
C ASN A 254 5.98 21.93 -4.08
N MET A 255 4.66 22.06 -3.93
CA MET A 255 3.74 22.38 -5.03
C MET A 255 4.09 23.71 -5.71
N VAL A 256 4.35 24.77 -4.93
CA VAL A 256 4.75 26.08 -5.46
C VAL A 256 6.07 25.96 -6.22
N LEU A 257 7.05 25.25 -5.65
CA LEU A 257 8.34 25.01 -6.31
C LEU A 257 8.19 24.27 -7.64
N GLN A 258 7.37 23.23 -7.70
CA GLN A 258 7.15 22.47 -8.93
C GLN A 258 6.50 23.32 -10.01
N LEU A 259 5.44 24.07 -9.68
CA LEU A 259 4.71 24.93 -10.61
C LEU A 259 5.64 25.99 -11.20
N GLU A 260 6.42 26.68 -10.37
CA GLU A 260 7.32 27.72 -10.83
C GLU A 260 8.51 27.16 -11.62
N ALA A 261 9.09 26.04 -11.19
CA ALA A 261 10.16 25.39 -11.95
C ALA A 261 9.67 24.96 -13.34
N ALA A 262 8.46 24.38 -13.42
CA ALA A 262 7.85 23.98 -14.69
C ALA A 262 7.54 25.18 -15.57
N GLU A 263 6.97 26.24 -15.00
CA GLU A 263 6.66 27.48 -15.73
C GLU A 263 7.93 28.13 -16.29
N LEU A 264 8.97 28.31 -15.46
CA LEU A 264 10.25 28.88 -15.89
C LEU A 264 10.93 28.02 -16.97
N SER A 265 10.92 26.70 -16.80
CA SER A 265 11.46 25.76 -17.79
C SER A 265 10.71 25.85 -19.12
N SER A 266 9.37 25.93 -19.09
CA SER A 266 8.55 26.05 -20.30
C SER A 266 8.80 27.38 -21.04
N ARG A 267 8.89 28.49 -20.30
CA ARG A 267 9.20 29.83 -20.83
C ARG A 267 10.59 29.86 -21.50
N LEU A 268 11.58 29.23 -20.88
CA LEU A 268 12.93 29.08 -21.43
C LEU A 268 12.94 28.21 -22.71
N THR A 269 12.25 27.07 -22.68
CA THR A 269 12.20 26.12 -23.80
C THR A 269 11.51 26.74 -25.02
N ALA A 270 10.36 27.38 -24.83
CA ALA A 270 9.59 28.00 -25.92
C ALA A 270 10.37 29.11 -26.62
N ARG A 271 11.23 29.82 -25.90
CA ARG A 271 11.99 30.97 -26.43
C ARG A 271 13.32 30.57 -27.08
N LEU A 272 13.87 29.40 -26.73
CA LEU A 272 15.12 28.88 -27.27
C LEU A 272 14.93 27.90 -28.44
N GLU A 273 13.68 27.61 -28.83
CA GLU A 273 13.33 26.59 -29.83
C GLU A 273 14.00 25.22 -29.56
N LEU A 274 14.30 24.95 -28.29
CA LEU A 274 14.94 23.71 -27.86
C LEU A 274 13.87 22.62 -27.67
N PRO A 275 14.24 21.34 -27.85
CA PRO A 275 13.35 20.25 -27.48
C PRO A 275 13.02 20.31 -25.98
N PRO A 276 11.76 20.08 -25.58
CA PRO A 276 11.39 20.03 -24.18
C PRO A 276 12.19 18.94 -23.46
N LEU A 277 12.73 19.26 -22.30
CA LEU A 277 13.23 18.24 -21.39
C LEU A 277 12.04 17.52 -20.80
N GLU A 278 12.05 16.18 -20.78
CA GLU A 278 11.01 15.45 -20.06
C GLU A 278 11.02 15.88 -18.59
N PRO A 279 9.90 16.45 -18.10
CA PRO A 279 9.81 16.99 -16.75
C PRO A 279 9.66 15.89 -15.70
N ALA A 280 9.12 14.73 -16.09
CA ALA A 280 8.77 13.65 -15.18
C ALA A 280 9.97 12.73 -14.88
N GLY A 281 10.41 12.69 -13.62
CA GLY A 281 11.34 11.69 -13.13
C GLY A 281 10.61 10.42 -12.73
N THR A 282 10.91 9.28 -13.35
CA THR A 282 10.53 7.98 -12.78
C THR A 282 11.69 7.40 -11.98
N PHE A 283 11.39 6.92 -10.77
CA PHE A 283 12.39 6.42 -9.82
C PHE A 283 12.08 5.00 -9.29
N PRO A 284 11.70 4.04 -10.15
CA PRO A 284 11.25 2.74 -9.68
C PRO A 284 12.34 1.97 -8.91
N ASP A 285 13.59 2.06 -9.36
CA ASP A 285 14.71 1.41 -8.69
C ASP A 285 15.00 2.03 -7.31
N VAL A 286 14.84 3.36 -7.18
CA VAL A 286 15.03 4.07 -5.92
C VAL A 286 13.99 3.60 -4.91
N TRP A 287 12.70 3.58 -5.28
CA TRP A 287 11.63 3.23 -4.34
C TRP A 287 11.64 1.75 -3.98
N ASN A 288 11.96 0.88 -4.93
CA ASN A 288 12.12 -0.55 -4.65
C ASN A 288 13.29 -0.80 -3.68
N ASP A 289 14.43 -0.16 -3.90
CA ASP A 289 15.61 -0.27 -3.03
C ASP A 289 15.40 0.40 -1.66
N TYR A 290 14.67 1.53 -1.63
CA TYR A 290 14.29 2.22 -0.40
C TYR A 290 13.38 1.36 0.48
N ALA A 291 12.36 0.72 -0.11
CA ALA A 291 11.51 -0.24 0.59
C ALA A 291 12.33 -1.46 1.04
N ALA A 292 13.19 -2.01 0.18
CA ALA A 292 14.06 -3.14 0.53
C ALA A 292 14.96 -2.84 1.75
N GLY A 293 15.54 -1.63 1.82
CA GLY A 293 16.31 -1.19 2.99
C GLY A 293 15.47 -1.15 4.27
N ALA A 294 14.23 -0.64 4.20
CA ALA A 294 13.31 -0.61 5.33
C ALA A 294 12.92 -2.02 5.81
N LEU A 295 12.60 -2.94 4.88
CA LEU A 295 12.28 -4.34 5.21
C LEU A 295 13.48 -5.06 5.83
N THR A 296 14.68 -4.83 5.31
CA THR A 296 15.94 -5.42 5.80
C THR A 296 16.23 -5.02 7.25
N LEU A 297 15.91 -3.79 7.64
CA LEU A 297 16.03 -3.34 9.03
C LEU A 297 15.07 -4.09 9.98
N GLY A 298 13.89 -4.49 9.50
CA GLY A 298 12.86 -5.14 10.30
C GLY A 298 13.01 -6.65 10.44
N ASP A 299 13.41 -7.36 9.37
CA ASP A 299 13.48 -8.83 9.36
C ASP A 299 14.86 -9.43 9.12
N GLY A 300 15.88 -8.60 8.85
CA GLY A 300 17.28 -9.02 8.78
C GLY A 300 17.65 -9.83 7.54
N LEU A 301 16.78 -9.91 6.51
CA LEU A 301 17.12 -10.56 5.24
C LEU A 301 17.91 -9.61 4.33
N ASP A 302 19.05 -10.09 3.81
CA ASP A 302 19.83 -9.39 2.78
C ASP A 302 19.01 -9.24 1.49
N ARG A 303 18.78 -8.00 1.05
CA ARG A 303 18.03 -7.70 -0.18
C ARG A 303 18.89 -6.93 -1.17
N GLY A 304 19.39 -7.65 -2.18
CA GLY A 304 20.21 -7.07 -3.23
C GLY A 304 21.53 -6.52 -2.69
N ARG A 305 21.69 -5.19 -2.73
CA ARG A 305 22.89 -4.49 -2.23
C ARG A 305 22.77 -4.05 -0.76
N PHE A 306 21.62 -4.29 -0.13
CA PHE A 306 21.35 -3.91 1.26
C PHE A 306 21.47 -5.12 2.15
N GLU A 307 22.64 -5.23 2.77
CA GLU A 307 22.94 -6.26 3.74
C GLU A 307 22.38 -5.92 5.11
N ALA A 308 21.90 -6.95 5.80
CA ALA A 308 21.48 -6.91 7.19
C ALA A 308 22.64 -6.53 8.11
N ILE A 309 22.28 -5.92 9.24
CA ILE A 309 23.24 -5.48 10.23
C ILE A 309 23.84 -6.72 10.91
N ARG A 310 25.16 -6.74 11.11
CA ARG A 310 25.86 -7.86 11.75
C ARG A 310 26.38 -7.46 13.12
N LEU A 311 26.00 -8.23 14.15
CA LEU A 311 26.49 -8.13 15.52
C LEU A 311 27.46 -9.30 15.76
N GLY A 312 28.71 -9.13 15.34
CA GLY A 312 29.69 -10.23 15.30
C GLY A 312 29.28 -11.29 14.27
N ALA A 313 28.96 -12.50 14.75
CA ALA A 313 28.51 -13.60 13.90
C ALA A 313 26.97 -13.69 13.74
N GLN A 314 26.21 -12.87 14.48
CA GLN A 314 24.75 -12.88 14.46
C GLN A 314 24.17 -11.76 13.59
N LEU A 315 22.98 -11.97 13.04
CA LEU A 315 22.20 -10.95 12.36
C LEU A 315 21.50 -10.04 13.38
N GLY A 316 21.37 -8.77 13.02
CA GLY A 316 20.78 -7.71 13.82
C GLY A 316 19.51 -7.14 13.17
N VAL A 317 18.45 -6.99 13.96
CA VAL A 317 17.22 -6.28 13.55
C VAL A 317 16.93 -5.09 14.47
N VAL A 318 16.26 -4.09 13.92
CA VAL A 318 15.73 -2.95 14.68
C VAL A 318 14.60 -3.43 15.57
N ARG A 319 14.47 -2.87 16.78
CA ARG A 319 13.39 -3.24 17.69
C ARG A 319 12.08 -2.57 17.30
N SER A 320 12.08 -1.25 17.10
CA SER A 320 10.86 -0.48 16.87
C SER A 320 10.60 -0.21 15.38
N PRO A 321 9.39 -0.49 14.86
CA PRO A 321 8.99 -0.07 13.51
C PRO A 321 9.06 1.45 13.31
N ALA A 322 8.79 2.23 14.36
CA ALA A 322 8.86 3.69 14.33
C ALA A 322 10.29 4.23 14.11
N SER A 323 11.32 3.45 14.47
CA SER A 323 12.71 3.77 14.14
C SER A 323 13.06 3.51 12.68
N VAL A 324 12.20 2.81 11.93
CA VAL A 324 12.34 2.64 10.48
C VAL A 324 11.49 3.69 9.75
N VAL A 325 10.16 3.60 9.85
CA VAL A 325 9.23 4.58 9.28
C VAL A 325 8.11 4.87 10.28
N PRO A 326 8.02 6.09 10.85
CA PRO A 326 6.93 6.50 11.73
C PRO A 326 5.56 6.45 11.03
N THR A 327 4.48 6.15 11.77
CA THR A 327 3.10 6.13 11.24
C THR A 327 2.47 7.53 11.19
N SER A 328 1.31 7.62 10.54
CA SER A 328 0.49 8.84 10.53
C SER A 328 -0.10 9.19 11.91
N GLU A 329 -0.20 8.22 12.82
CA GLU A 329 -0.60 8.44 14.22
C GLU A 329 0.49 9.19 15.01
N GLN A 330 1.76 9.06 14.62
CA GLN A 330 2.91 9.72 15.24
C GLN A 330 3.23 11.11 14.64
N ALA A 331 2.37 11.61 13.74
CA ALA A 331 2.49 12.94 13.16
C ALA A 331 2.23 14.04 14.20
N PHE A 332 2.91 15.18 14.06
CA PHE A 332 2.69 16.36 14.89
C PHE A 332 1.34 17.00 14.55
N ARG A 333 0.47 17.16 15.56
CA ARG A 333 -0.89 17.71 15.43
C ARG A 333 -1.20 18.81 16.44
N ASP A 334 -0.25 19.12 17.33
CA ASP A 334 -0.42 20.06 18.45
C ASP A 334 -0.31 21.52 17.99
N VAL A 335 -0.99 21.88 16.90
CA VAL A 335 -1.09 23.25 16.39
C VAL A 335 -2.43 23.84 16.84
N ASP A 336 -2.37 24.84 17.72
CA ASP A 336 -3.56 25.50 18.24
C ASP A 336 -4.41 26.09 17.07
N PRO A 337 -5.74 25.88 17.04
CA PRO A 337 -6.64 26.47 16.04
C PRO A 337 -6.56 28.00 15.94
N ALA A 338 -6.22 28.69 17.04
CA ALA A 338 -6.10 30.15 17.07
C ALA A 338 -4.88 30.70 16.32
N LEU A 339 -3.88 29.86 16.03
CA LEU A 339 -2.73 30.26 15.23
C LEU A 339 -3.10 30.25 13.74
N ASP A 340 -2.79 31.35 13.05
CA ASP A 340 -2.98 31.51 11.60
C ASP A 340 -1.87 30.77 10.83
N VAL A 341 -1.99 29.44 10.81
CA VAL A 341 -1.08 28.50 10.15
C VAL A 341 -1.83 27.82 9.00
N ASP A 342 -1.13 27.60 7.89
CA ASP A 342 -1.63 26.89 6.71
C ASP A 342 -2.26 25.54 7.11
N ALA A 343 -3.45 25.24 6.59
CA ALA A 343 -4.16 24.00 6.89
C ALA A 343 -3.33 22.74 6.57
N SER A 344 -2.48 22.80 5.53
CA SER A 344 -1.57 21.71 5.16
C SER A 344 -0.46 21.46 6.20
N LEU A 345 -0.18 22.44 7.06
CA LEU A 345 0.87 22.35 8.10
C LEU A 345 0.29 22.01 9.49
N ARG A 346 -1.00 21.74 9.60
CA ARG A 346 -1.63 21.31 10.87
C ARG A 346 -1.34 19.84 11.20
N VAL A 347 -0.93 19.05 10.21
CA VAL A 347 -0.49 17.68 10.38
C VAL A 347 0.86 17.54 9.70
N VAL A 348 1.93 17.41 10.50
CA VAL A 348 3.30 17.29 9.97
C VAL A 348 3.86 15.92 10.28
N HIS A 349 4.26 15.19 9.24
CA HIS A 349 4.86 13.87 9.40
C HIS A 349 6.34 13.96 9.82
N ALA A 350 6.80 13.00 10.62
CA ALA A 350 8.18 12.95 11.12
C ALA A 350 9.22 12.80 9.98
N PHE A 351 8.82 12.21 8.86
CA PHE A 351 9.66 12.05 7.68
C PHE A 351 9.61 13.24 6.72
N ASP A 352 8.82 14.29 6.99
CA ASP A 352 8.66 15.47 6.11
C ASP A 352 9.44 16.70 6.65
N PRO A 353 10.75 16.80 6.39
CA PRO A 353 11.57 17.92 6.85
C PRO A 353 11.22 19.27 6.20
N ILE A 354 10.60 19.29 5.02
CA ILE A 354 10.18 20.54 4.38
C ILE A 354 9.00 21.13 5.17
N SER A 355 7.96 20.36 5.45
CA SER A 355 6.82 20.85 6.25
C SER A 355 7.21 21.19 7.69
N GLN A 356 8.17 20.46 8.29
CA GLN A 356 8.73 20.81 9.60
C GLN A 356 9.38 22.20 9.60
N ARG A 357 10.23 22.50 8.61
CA ARG A 357 10.87 23.81 8.48
C ARG A 357 9.86 24.91 8.18
N ARG A 358 8.88 24.65 7.30
CA ARG A 358 7.80 25.59 6.97
C ARG A 358 6.97 25.96 8.20
N LEU A 359 6.58 24.97 9.00
CA LEU A 359 5.83 25.20 10.23
C LEU A 359 6.69 26.00 11.24
N ALA A 360 7.97 25.66 11.39
CA ALA A 360 8.88 26.40 12.25
C ALA A 360 9.07 27.87 11.80
N GLU A 361 9.20 28.12 10.50
CA GLU A 361 9.28 29.47 9.91
C GLU A 361 8.00 30.28 10.18
N GLN A 362 6.81 29.69 9.98
CA GLN A 362 5.53 30.36 10.26
C GLN A 362 5.34 30.66 11.75
N LEU A 363 5.65 29.70 12.63
CA LEU A 363 5.58 29.89 14.08
C LEU A 363 6.60 30.94 14.56
N GLY A 364 7.80 30.97 13.97
CA GLY A 364 8.81 32.00 14.25
C GLY A 364 8.37 33.40 13.81
N GLY A 365 7.66 33.51 12.68
CA GLY A 365 7.05 34.78 12.26
C GLY A 365 5.93 35.24 13.21
N LEU A 366 5.07 34.33 13.65
CA LEU A 366 3.98 34.62 14.60
C LEU A 366 4.50 34.91 16.02
N ALA A 367 5.68 34.41 16.39
CA ALA A 367 6.32 34.71 17.67
C ALA A 367 6.62 36.21 17.86
N GLY A 368 6.79 36.95 16.75
CA GLY A 368 6.96 38.41 16.77
C GLY A 368 5.67 39.22 16.93
N ALA A 369 4.49 38.58 16.89
CA ALA A 369 3.18 39.25 16.96
C ALA A 369 2.67 39.41 18.40
N GLU A 370 2.07 40.57 18.69
CA GLU A 370 1.68 40.99 20.06
C GLU A 370 0.62 40.10 20.73
N HIS A 371 -0.31 39.52 19.97
CA HIS A 371 -1.42 38.71 20.52
C HIS A 371 -1.14 37.20 20.59
N TYR A 372 -0.25 36.67 19.76
CA TYR A 372 -0.04 35.21 19.60
C TYR A 372 1.37 34.73 19.98
N GLY A 373 2.28 35.64 20.33
CA GLY A 373 3.71 35.33 20.47
C GLY A 373 4.03 34.23 21.49
N SER A 374 3.37 34.21 22.66
CA SER A 374 3.62 33.19 23.69
C SER A 374 3.13 31.79 23.29
N LEU A 375 1.99 31.71 22.60
CA LEU A 375 1.40 30.48 22.09
C LEU A 375 2.23 29.91 20.92
N ALA A 376 2.66 30.78 20.00
CA ALA A 376 3.54 30.40 18.90
C ALA A 376 4.89 29.86 19.41
N LEU A 377 5.52 30.52 20.40
CA LEU A 377 6.77 30.06 21.03
C LEU A 377 6.61 28.75 21.81
N LYS A 378 5.43 28.49 22.41
CA LYS A 378 5.14 27.21 23.06
C LYS A 378 5.04 26.10 22.01
N THR A 379 4.28 26.33 20.96
CA THR A 379 4.07 25.37 19.85
C THR A 379 5.38 25.07 19.13
N LEU A 380 6.22 26.09 18.90
CA LEU A 380 7.55 25.92 18.30
C LEU A 380 8.45 25.01 19.15
N ARG A 381 8.49 25.21 20.48
CA ARG A 381 9.25 24.34 21.38
C ARG A 381 8.72 22.91 21.41
N GLN A 382 7.41 22.72 21.30
CA GLN A 382 6.81 21.38 21.20
C GLN A 382 7.18 20.71 19.88
N LEU A 383 7.17 21.45 18.77
CA LEU A 383 7.62 20.97 17.47
C LEU A 383 9.09 20.56 17.52
N GLU A 384 9.99 21.40 18.05
CA GLU A 384 11.42 21.10 18.17
C GLU A 384 11.67 19.84 19.02
N ALA A 385 11.01 19.72 20.18
CA ALA A 385 11.13 18.54 21.03
C ALA A 385 10.63 17.26 20.33
N TRP A 386 9.51 17.34 19.62
CA TRP A 386 8.97 16.21 18.85
C TRP A 386 9.87 15.83 17.67
N VAL A 387 10.46 16.81 16.96
CA VAL A 387 11.45 16.56 15.90
C VAL A 387 12.67 15.84 16.47
N ASP A 388 13.17 16.22 17.65
CA ASP A 388 14.32 15.55 18.26
C ASP A 388 14.02 14.12 18.72
N GLU A 389 12.81 13.86 19.22
CA GLU A 389 12.40 12.54 19.70
C GLU A 389 12.08 11.58 18.54
N VAL A 390 11.23 12.01 17.61
CA VAL A 390 10.64 11.16 16.55
C VAL A 390 11.23 11.48 15.17
N GLY A 391 11.37 12.76 14.85
CA GLY A 391 11.80 13.26 13.54
C GLY A 391 13.29 13.04 13.21
N ASN A 392 14.18 12.95 14.19
CA ASN A 392 15.61 12.84 13.92
C ASN A 392 16.14 11.40 13.86
N ASN A 393 15.34 10.46 14.35
CA ASN A 393 15.83 9.14 14.73
C ASN A 393 15.44 7.99 13.80
N SER A 394 14.55 8.23 12.84
CA SER A 394 14.06 7.20 11.91
C SER A 394 14.84 7.13 10.59
N TYR A 395 14.80 5.95 9.95
CA TYR A 395 15.38 5.74 8.61
C TYR A 395 14.72 6.67 7.59
N ALA A 396 13.39 6.76 7.61
CA ALA A 396 12.63 7.63 6.73
C ALA A 396 13.01 9.09 6.89
N ALA A 397 13.09 9.61 8.11
CA ALA A 397 13.40 11.01 8.30
C ALA A 397 14.85 11.38 7.95
N ARG A 398 15.80 10.45 8.14
CA ARG A 398 17.19 10.63 7.68
C ARG A 398 17.29 10.66 6.16
N PHE A 399 16.58 9.79 5.46
CA PHE A 399 16.53 9.81 4.00
C PHE A 399 15.82 11.08 3.49
N GLY A 400 14.68 11.43 4.10
CA GLY A 400 13.92 12.64 3.79
C GLY A 400 14.74 13.92 3.92
N ARG A 401 15.57 14.05 4.97
CA ARG A 401 16.50 15.17 5.13
C ARG A 401 17.50 15.25 3.99
N LYS A 402 18.14 14.13 3.61
CA LYS A 402 19.09 14.11 2.49
C LYS A 402 18.42 14.53 1.17
N LEU A 403 17.20 14.06 0.94
CA LEU A 403 16.43 14.43 -0.24
C LEU A 403 16.04 15.92 -0.24
N ALA A 404 15.63 16.45 0.92
CA ALA A 404 15.32 17.88 1.09
C ALA A 404 16.57 18.76 0.94
N ASP A 405 17.72 18.36 1.50
CA ASP A 405 19.00 19.04 1.37
C ASP A 405 19.44 19.08 -0.10
N GLN A 406 19.22 18.00 -0.85
CA GLN A 406 19.50 17.93 -2.29
C GLN A 406 18.59 18.85 -3.10
N LEU A 407 17.30 18.93 -2.75
CA LEU A 407 16.37 19.86 -3.37
C LEU A 407 16.80 21.32 -3.10
N ASP A 408 17.14 21.65 -1.85
CA ASP A 408 17.61 23.00 -1.50
C ASP A 408 18.96 23.34 -2.16
N HIS A 409 19.84 22.34 -2.34
CA HIS A 409 21.05 22.50 -3.12
C HIS A 409 20.76 22.93 -4.56
N HIS A 410 19.81 22.26 -5.24
CA HIS A 410 19.41 22.61 -6.59
C HIS A 410 18.69 23.97 -6.66
N ARG A 411 17.85 24.30 -5.67
CA ARG A 411 17.22 25.63 -5.57
C ARG A 411 18.25 26.75 -5.42
N GLY A 412 19.21 26.59 -4.52
CA GLY A 412 20.30 27.54 -4.35
C GLY A 412 21.25 27.62 -5.55
N GLU A 413 21.34 26.56 -6.35
CA GLU A 413 22.04 26.58 -7.64
C GLU A 413 21.30 27.43 -8.68
N VAL A 414 19.98 27.25 -8.81
CA VAL A 414 19.12 28.08 -9.69
C VAL A 414 19.21 29.55 -9.31
N ALA A 415 19.10 29.88 -8.02
CA ALA A 415 19.21 31.26 -7.52
C ALA A 415 20.57 31.89 -7.87
N ARG A 416 21.67 31.19 -7.61
CA ARG A 416 23.02 31.66 -7.97
C ARG A 416 23.21 31.84 -9.48
N MET A 417 22.71 30.91 -10.30
CA MET A 417 22.80 31.03 -11.76
C MET A 417 21.96 32.19 -12.29
N ALA A 418 20.78 32.44 -11.70
CA ALA A 418 19.96 33.60 -12.02
C ALA A 418 20.67 34.91 -11.66
N GLU A 419 21.25 35.01 -10.47
CA GLU A 419 22.06 36.17 -10.05
C GLU A 419 23.25 36.41 -10.98
N GLU A 420 24.03 35.37 -11.31
CA GLU A 420 25.17 35.45 -12.22
C GLU A 420 24.74 35.92 -13.62
N PHE A 421 23.59 35.44 -14.10
CA PHE A 421 22.99 35.89 -15.36
C PHE A 421 22.63 37.38 -15.31
N THR A 422 21.98 37.85 -14.23
CA THR A 422 21.65 39.29 -14.07
C THR A 422 22.89 40.18 -14.01
N ALA A 423 23.98 39.69 -13.39
CA ALA A 423 25.23 40.41 -13.28
C ALA A 423 25.95 40.54 -14.64
N LEU A 424 25.92 39.48 -15.45
CA LEU A 424 26.48 39.46 -16.80
C LEU A 424 25.75 40.40 -17.76
N GLU A 425 24.44 40.63 -17.59
CA GLU A 425 23.68 41.55 -18.43
C GLU A 425 23.88 43.02 -18.06
N ARG A 426 24.09 43.33 -16.79
CA ARG A 426 24.44 44.69 -16.33
C ARG A 426 25.81 45.14 -16.85
N LEU A 427 26.65 44.21 -17.29
CA LEU A 427 27.97 44.45 -17.88
C LEU A 427 27.93 44.94 -19.34
N ASP A 428 26.80 45.49 -19.83
CA ASP A 428 26.71 46.01 -21.21
C ASP A 428 27.73 47.13 -21.49
N VAL A 429 28.78 46.73 -22.20
CA VAL A 429 29.97 47.50 -22.64
C VAL A 429 29.62 48.57 -23.68
N GLY A 430 28.34 48.73 -24.06
CA GLY A 430 27.87 49.74 -25.01
C GLY A 430 28.26 51.18 -24.64
N GLN A 431 28.26 51.53 -23.35
CA GLN A 431 28.56 52.89 -22.90
C GLN A 431 30.06 53.22 -22.87
N GLU A 432 30.94 52.23 -22.67
CA GLU A 432 32.39 52.46 -22.62
C GLU A 432 33.02 52.68 -24.00
N LEU A 433 32.40 52.14 -25.07
CA LEU A 433 32.85 52.34 -26.45
C LEU A 433 32.41 53.68 -27.05
N ALA A 434 31.21 54.18 -26.71
CA ALA A 434 30.67 55.42 -27.26
C ALA A 434 31.44 56.68 -26.80
N GLY A 435 31.91 56.70 -25.55
CA GLY A 435 32.66 57.83 -24.98
C GLY A 435 34.05 58.04 -25.60
N ARG A 436 34.69 56.99 -26.12
CA ARG A 436 36.09 57.04 -26.60
C ARG A 436 36.24 57.37 -28.10
N GLN A 437 35.16 57.36 -28.90
CA GLN A 437 35.20 57.68 -30.34
C GLN A 437 35.45 59.16 -30.66
N ARG A 438 35.12 60.12 -29.78
CA ARG A 438 35.29 61.56 -30.08
C ARG A 438 36.74 62.05 -30.05
N ASN A 439 37.65 61.31 -29.42
CA ASN A 439 39.08 61.64 -29.38
C ASN A 439 39.87 61.03 -30.57
N LEU A 440 39.29 60.02 -31.23
CA LEU A 440 39.90 59.27 -32.34
C LEU A 440 39.97 60.09 -33.65
N ALA A 441 38.86 60.73 -34.05
CA ALA A 441 38.82 61.56 -35.26
C ALA A 441 39.72 62.81 -35.19
N ARG A 442 40.06 63.25 -33.97
CA ARG A 442 40.97 64.39 -33.71
C ARG A 442 42.44 64.00 -33.71
N ALA A 443 42.79 62.76 -33.36
CA ALA A 443 44.17 62.29 -33.40
C ALA A 443 44.63 61.98 -34.83
N ILE A 444 43.76 61.36 -35.64
CA ILE A 444 44.06 61.06 -37.06
C ILE A 444 44.15 62.35 -37.87
N ARG A 445 43.26 63.33 -37.66
CA ARG A 445 43.36 64.66 -38.29
C ARG A 445 44.63 65.41 -37.90
N ARG A 446 45.15 65.23 -36.68
CA ARG A 446 46.42 65.83 -36.24
C ARG A 446 47.63 65.19 -36.94
N ILE A 447 47.68 63.86 -37.01
CA ILE A 447 48.80 63.16 -37.67
C ILE A 447 48.79 63.45 -39.18
N LEU A 448 47.62 63.40 -39.82
CA LEU A 448 47.46 63.72 -41.24
C LEU A 448 47.75 65.21 -41.52
N GLY A 449 47.28 66.11 -40.65
CA GLY A 449 47.54 67.54 -40.76
C GLY A 449 49.02 67.89 -40.62
N VAL A 450 49.74 67.26 -39.67
CA VAL A 450 51.19 67.45 -39.52
C VAL A 450 51.95 66.89 -40.71
N GLY A 451 51.55 65.73 -41.25
CA GLY A 451 52.18 65.14 -42.44
C GLY A 451 51.99 65.98 -43.70
N VAL A 452 50.77 66.48 -43.95
CA VAL A 452 50.49 67.40 -45.06
C VAL A 452 51.24 68.71 -44.89
N LEU A 453 51.29 69.26 -43.66
CA LEU A 453 52.06 70.46 -43.37
C LEU A 453 53.56 70.25 -43.67
N LEU A 454 54.15 69.12 -43.26
CA LEU A 454 55.54 68.80 -43.56
C LEU A 454 55.78 68.66 -45.07
N ALA A 455 54.87 68.01 -45.79
CA ALA A 455 54.95 67.85 -47.24
C ALA A 455 54.86 69.21 -47.97
N VAL A 456 53.98 70.10 -47.51
CA VAL A 456 53.85 71.46 -48.05
C VAL A 456 55.10 72.29 -47.76
N VAL A 457 55.68 72.21 -46.56
CA VAL A 457 56.94 72.89 -46.21
C VAL A 457 58.08 72.39 -47.09
N VAL A 458 58.26 71.08 -47.22
CA VAL A 458 59.32 70.51 -48.08
C VAL A 458 59.11 70.88 -49.55
N SER A 459 57.87 70.89 -50.03
CA SER A 459 57.54 71.30 -51.40
C SER A 459 57.77 72.80 -51.64
N ALA A 460 57.45 73.65 -50.66
CA ALA A 460 57.73 75.08 -50.72
C ALA A 460 59.24 75.37 -50.74
N LEU A 461 60.05 74.66 -49.95
CA LEU A 461 61.52 74.77 -50.01
C LEU A 461 62.09 74.34 -51.37
N ALA A 462 61.42 73.43 -52.10
CA ALA A 462 61.81 73.02 -53.44
C ALA A 462 61.60 74.15 -54.48
N VAL A 463 60.51 74.91 -54.36
CA VAL A 463 60.18 76.05 -55.25
C VAL A 463 61.23 77.17 -55.14
N PHE A 464 61.82 77.35 -53.96
CA PHE A 464 62.90 78.32 -53.74
C PHE A 464 64.30 77.83 -54.18
N SER A 465 64.41 76.71 -54.89
CA SER A 465 65.67 76.12 -55.39
C SER A 465 66.71 75.79 -54.31
N ALA A 466 66.30 75.68 -53.04
CA ALA A 466 67.19 75.45 -51.91
C ALA A 466 67.61 73.98 -51.72
N LEU A 467 67.06 73.04 -52.52
CA LEU A 467 67.23 71.60 -52.35
C LEU A 467 67.53 70.90 -53.69
N ALA A 468 68.51 70.00 -53.71
CA ALA A 468 68.78 69.14 -54.86
C ALA A 468 67.66 68.10 -55.04
N ALA A 469 67.25 67.84 -56.29
CA ALA A 469 66.18 66.92 -56.66
C ALA A 469 66.22 65.53 -55.98
N PRO A 470 67.36 64.82 -55.85
CA PRO A 470 67.37 63.52 -55.17
C PRO A 470 67.10 63.64 -53.66
N LEU A 471 67.51 64.74 -53.02
CA LEU A 471 67.30 64.97 -51.59
C LEU A 471 65.82 65.21 -51.28
N LEU A 472 65.10 65.89 -52.19
CA LEU A 472 63.65 66.08 -52.12
C LEU A 472 62.91 64.74 -52.10
N TRP A 473 63.24 63.84 -53.02
CA TRP A 473 62.59 62.52 -53.11
C TRP A 473 62.88 61.65 -51.89
N ILE A 474 64.09 61.70 -51.33
CA ILE A 474 64.44 60.99 -50.10
C ILE A 474 63.67 61.55 -48.89
N LEU A 475 63.53 62.88 -48.78
CA LEU A 475 62.75 63.52 -47.71
C LEU A 475 61.26 63.19 -47.80
N LEU A 476 60.68 63.25 -49.00
CA LEU A 476 59.28 62.87 -49.23
C LEU A 476 59.05 61.39 -48.95
N ALA A 477 59.95 60.50 -49.37
CA ALA A 477 59.89 59.08 -49.06
C ALA A 477 60.03 58.82 -47.54
N GLY A 478 60.92 59.53 -46.85
CA GLY A 478 61.09 59.43 -45.39
C GLY A 478 59.87 59.93 -44.61
N ILE A 479 59.26 61.03 -45.04
CA ILE A 479 57.99 61.53 -44.47
C ILE A 479 56.87 60.51 -44.71
N PHE A 480 56.77 59.97 -45.92
CA PHE A 480 55.79 58.94 -46.25
C PHE A 480 55.96 57.70 -45.37
N VAL A 481 57.19 57.17 -45.26
CA VAL A 481 57.50 56.00 -44.43
C VAL A 481 57.26 56.28 -42.95
N SER A 482 57.65 57.44 -42.43
CA SER A 482 57.40 57.80 -41.02
C SER A 482 55.91 57.94 -40.69
N VAL A 483 55.12 58.54 -41.59
CA VAL A 483 53.66 58.57 -41.47
C VAL A 483 53.07 57.17 -41.55
N MET A 484 53.61 56.31 -42.41
CA MET A 484 53.17 54.92 -42.55
C MET A 484 53.50 54.08 -41.31
N VAL A 485 54.69 54.23 -40.74
CA VAL A 485 55.13 53.56 -39.51
C VAL A 485 54.35 54.09 -38.30
N ALA A 486 54.10 55.39 -38.20
CA ALA A 486 53.27 55.98 -37.16
C ALA A 486 51.81 55.52 -37.26
N ALA A 487 51.27 55.41 -38.49
CA ALA A 487 49.93 54.86 -38.74
C ALA A 487 49.87 53.37 -38.37
N LEU A 488 50.89 52.58 -38.72
CA LEU A 488 51.00 51.17 -38.36
C LEU A 488 51.11 50.99 -36.83
N ALA A 489 51.94 51.78 -36.14
CA ALA A 489 52.06 51.73 -34.68
C ALA A 489 50.75 52.14 -33.98
N ALA A 490 50.06 53.17 -34.48
CA ALA A 490 48.76 53.59 -33.97
C ALA A 490 47.67 52.54 -34.24
N PHE A 491 47.76 51.78 -35.34
CA PHE A 491 46.86 50.70 -35.69
C PHE A 491 47.11 49.44 -34.86
N VAL A 492 48.36 48.99 -34.71
CA VAL A 492 48.73 47.80 -33.92
C VAL A 492 48.40 47.98 -32.43
N LYS A 493 48.70 49.16 -31.86
CA LYS A 493 48.36 49.47 -30.47
C LYS A 493 46.85 49.51 -30.22
N ARG A 494 46.02 49.76 -31.24
CA ARG A 494 44.55 49.87 -31.13
C ARG A 494 43.77 48.65 -31.59
N GLN A 495 44.25 47.87 -32.55
CA GLN A 495 43.63 46.59 -32.92
C GLN A 495 43.69 45.58 -31.77
N ARG A 496 44.77 45.59 -30.97
CA ARG A 496 44.88 44.75 -29.77
C ARG A 496 43.71 44.96 -28.80
N GLN A 497 43.24 46.20 -28.63
CA GLN A 497 42.09 46.53 -27.78
C GLN A 497 40.75 46.14 -28.41
N LEU A 498 40.65 46.19 -29.74
CA LEU A 498 39.42 45.87 -30.47
C LEU A 498 39.21 44.35 -30.57
N PHE A 499 40.28 43.58 -30.77
CA PHE A 499 40.24 42.12 -30.69
C PHE A 499 40.08 41.62 -29.26
N GLU A 500 40.71 42.27 -28.28
CA GLU A 500 40.44 41.96 -26.87
C GLU A 500 38.98 42.22 -26.51
N ALA A 501 38.36 43.28 -27.03
CA ALA A 501 36.92 43.51 -26.88
C ALA A 501 36.05 42.49 -27.64
N LEU A 502 36.45 42.08 -28.85
CA LEU A 502 35.73 41.08 -29.64
C LEU A 502 35.81 39.68 -29.01
N HIS A 503 36.98 39.30 -28.48
CA HIS A 503 37.19 38.05 -27.75
C HIS A 503 36.47 38.07 -26.41
N LYS A 504 36.53 39.18 -25.66
CA LYS A 504 35.67 39.35 -24.46
C LYS A 504 34.20 39.15 -24.80
N ARG A 505 33.73 39.62 -25.97
CA ARG A 505 32.34 39.36 -26.42
C ARG A 505 32.07 37.91 -26.80
N GLN A 506 33.00 37.24 -27.47
CA GLN A 506 32.85 35.82 -27.82
C GLN A 506 32.88 34.92 -26.59
N ASP A 507 33.79 35.22 -25.65
CA ASP A 507 33.89 34.53 -24.37
C ASP A 507 32.62 34.79 -23.56
N LEU A 508 32.15 36.04 -23.43
CA LEU A 508 30.88 36.34 -22.76
C LEU A 508 29.70 35.60 -23.39
N ALA A 509 29.58 35.58 -24.73
CA ALA A 509 28.51 34.84 -25.41
C ALA A 509 28.56 33.33 -25.15
N ALA A 510 29.76 32.73 -25.15
CA ALA A 510 29.93 31.31 -24.85
C ALA A 510 29.64 30.99 -23.38
N HIS A 511 30.04 31.88 -22.46
CA HIS A 511 29.71 31.80 -21.04
C HIS A 511 28.20 31.89 -20.80
N THR A 512 27.50 32.83 -21.43
CA THR A 512 26.05 32.96 -21.31
C THR A 512 25.33 31.73 -21.85
N GLU A 513 25.80 31.14 -22.95
CA GLU A 513 25.19 29.93 -23.51
C GLU A 513 25.33 28.72 -22.59
N VAL A 514 26.52 28.49 -22.02
CA VAL A 514 26.73 27.42 -21.03
C VAL A 514 25.89 27.66 -19.77
N LEU A 515 25.78 28.90 -19.30
CA LEU A 515 24.98 29.24 -18.12
C LEU A 515 23.48 29.00 -18.36
N ARG A 516 22.94 29.37 -19.53
CA ARG A 516 21.54 29.10 -19.91
C ARG A 516 21.24 27.61 -19.88
N GLU A 517 22.11 26.82 -20.48
CA GLU A 517 21.95 25.38 -20.54
C GLU A 517 22.04 24.73 -19.16
N ASN A 518 22.99 25.18 -18.33
CA ASN A 518 23.11 24.71 -16.96
C ASN A 518 21.90 25.10 -16.10
N LEU A 519 21.35 26.31 -16.28
CA LEU A 519 20.12 26.74 -15.62
C LEU A 519 18.93 25.85 -16.01
N ARG A 520 18.81 25.52 -17.30
CA ARG A 520 17.77 24.61 -17.80
C ARG A 520 17.87 23.21 -17.18
N ILE A 521 19.09 22.70 -17.07
CA ILE A 521 19.36 21.40 -16.41
C ILE A 521 19.06 21.51 -14.90
N ALA A 522 19.42 22.61 -14.24
CA ALA A 522 19.14 22.83 -12.82
C ALA A 522 17.64 22.93 -12.52
N LEU A 523 16.86 23.65 -13.34
CA LEU A 523 15.40 23.71 -13.21
C LEU A 523 14.76 22.32 -13.38
N ARG A 524 15.24 21.51 -14.33
CA ARG A 524 14.80 20.13 -14.48
C ARG A 524 15.12 19.29 -13.23
N ASP A 525 16.32 19.43 -12.68
CA ASP A 525 16.72 18.71 -11.47
C ASP A 525 15.85 19.12 -10.26
N VAL A 526 15.44 20.40 -10.16
CA VAL A 526 14.47 20.85 -9.14
C VAL A 526 13.13 20.16 -9.32
N THR A 527 12.52 20.21 -10.51
CA THR A 527 11.23 19.52 -10.77
C THR A 527 11.33 18.03 -10.46
N ARG A 528 12.40 17.38 -10.95
CA ARG A 528 12.63 15.94 -10.77
C ARG A 528 12.84 15.56 -9.28
N CYS A 529 13.60 16.35 -8.53
CA CYS A 529 13.82 16.12 -7.10
C CYS A 529 12.56 16.42 -6.28
N SER A 530 11.78 17.44 -6.66
CA SER A 530 10.49 17.75 -6.06
C SER A 530 9.46 16.65 -6.28
N GLU A 531 9.38 16.05 -7.48
CA GLU A 531 8.52 14.89 -7.75
C GLU A 531 8.94 13.66 -6.95
N ALA A 532 10.25 13.42 -6.85
CA ALA A 532 10.78 12.36 -5.99
C ALA A 532 10.39 12.59 -4.52
N TYR A 533 10.38 13.84 -4.07
CA TYR A 533 9.97 14.20 -2.71
C TYR A 533 8.50 13.87 -2.45
N GLU A 534 7.58 14.19 -3.37
CA GLU A 534 6.17 13.80 -3.23
C GLU A 534 6.00 12.28 -3.23
N GLN A 535 6.69 11.57 -4.12
CA GLN A 535 6.65 10.10 -4.15
C GLN A 535 7.17 9.53 -2.83
N PHE A 536 8.25 10.08 -2.28
CA PHE A 536 8.78 9.73 -0.98
C PHE A 536 7.74 9.90 0.13
N LEU A 537 7.00 11.01 0.17
CA LEU A 537 5.96 11.21 1.18
C LEU A 537 4.86 10.14 1.08
N SER A 538 4.37 9.85 -0.12
CA SER A 538 3.33 8.84 -0.33
C SER A 538 3.81 7.42 -0.03
N TRP A 539 5.04 7.06 -0.41
CA TRP A 539 5.64 5.78 -0.04
C TRP A 539 5.80 5.62 1.47
N ASN A 540 6.16 6.67 2.20
CA ASN A 540 6.29 6.58 3.66
C ASN A 540 4.95 6.51 4.39
N ARG A 541 3.88 7.12 3.85
CA ARG A 541 2.52 6.89 4.37
C ARG A 541 2.14 5.41 4.29
N VAL A 542 2.41 4.76 3.16
CA VAL A 542 2.16 3.33 2.98
C VAL A 542 3.10 2.48 3.85
N LEU A 543 4.41 2.71 3.77
CA LEU A 543 5.42 1.91 4.47
C LEU A 543 5.31 2.05 5.98
N GLY A 544 4.96 3.23 6.50
CA GLY A 544 4.74 3.47 7.92
C GLY A 544 3.62 2.59 8.46
N GLU A 545 2.45 2.63 7.84
CA GLU A 545 1.31 1.77 8.23
C GLU A 545 1.63 0.29 8.02
N PHE A 546 2.32 -0.05 6.93
CA PHE A 546 2.74 -1.41 6.64
C PHE A 546 3.66 -2.01 7.70
N LEU A 547 4.73 -1.32 8.09
CA LEU A 547 5.71 -1.85 9.05
C LEU A 547 5.13 -2.01 10.46
N HIS A 548 4.08 -1.26 10.80
CA HIS A 548 3.40 -1.38 12.08
C HIS A 548 2.33 -2.48 12.07
N ARG A 549 1.65 -2.69 10.94
CA ARG A 549 0.60 -3.71 10.79
C ARG A 549 0.67 -4.38 9.40
N PRO A 550 1.67 -5.25 9.14
CA PRO A 550 1.90 -5.81 7.80
C PRO A 550 0.82 -6.80 7.38
N PHE A 551 0.09 -7.36 8.35
CA PHE A 551 -1.05 -8.25 8.14
C PHE A 551 -2.40 -7.52 8.21
N GLY A 552 -2.39 -6.18 8.27
CA GLY A 552 -3.60 -5.37 8.39
C GLY A 552 -4.24 -5.40 9.78
N ARG A 553 -5.46 -4.87 9.87
CA ARG A 553 -6.29 -4.97 11.08
C ARG A 553 -7.02 -6.31 11.02
N VAL A 554 -6.79 -7.18 11.99
CA VAL A 554 -7.57 -8.43 12.08
C VAL A 554 -8.99 -8.04 12.48
N ALA A 555 -9.99 -8.50 11.73
CA ALA A 555 -11.37 -8.11 11.95
C ALA A 555 -11.78 -8.38 13.41
N SER A 556 -12.26 -7.35 14.10
CA SER A 556 -12.84 -7.46 15.44
C SER A 556 -13.90 -8.54 15.46
N GLN A 557 -13.94 -9.31 16.56
CA GLN A 557 -14.84 -10.45 16.79
C GLN A 557 -16.19 -10.26 16.09
N ALA A 558 -16.45 -11.07 15.05
CA ALA A 558 -17.81 -11.22 14.57
C ALA A 558 -18.66 -11.62 15.78
N THR A 559 -19.75 -10.87 16.00
CA THR A 559 -20.71 -11.09 17.07
C THR A 559 -21.08 -12.57 17.04
N SER A 560 -20.63 -13.33 18.05
CA SER A 560 -20.95 -14.75 18.13
C SER A 560 -22.46 -14.88 18.05
N SER A 561 -22.98 -15.66 17.10
CA SER A 561 -24.42 -15.87 17.03
C SER A 561 -24.87 -16.42 18.39
N PRO A 562 -25.92 -15.87 19.01
CA PRO A 562 -26.35 -16.33 20.33
C PRO A 562 -26.64 -17.83 20.28
N LEU A 563 -26.01 -18.59 21.17
CA LEU A 563 -26.24 -20.02 21.30
C LEU A 563 -27.74 -20.26 21.60
N PRO A 564 -28.41 -21.23 20.95
CA PRO A 564 -29.80 -21.55 21.24
C PRO A 564 -29.95 -21.97 22.70
N SER A 565 -30.92 -21.40 23.44
CA SER A 565 -31.02 -21.58 24.89
C SER A 565 -31.71 -22.86 25.36
N ASP A 566 -32.27 -23.67 24.45
CA ASP A 566 -33.13 -24.81 24.81
C ASP A 566 -33.07 -25.92 23.74
N LEU A 567 -32.05 -26.78 23.81
CA LEU A 567 -31.86 -27.94 22.92
C LEU A 567 -32.07 -29.25 23.69
N PRO A 568 -32.57 -30.32 23.03
CA PRO A 568 -32.73 -31.62 23.66
C PRO A 568 -31.36 -32.26 23.93
N GLY A 569 -31.24 -33.14 24.92
CA GLY A 569 -29.95 -33.66 25.41
C GLY A 569 -29.12 -34.47 24.40
N ASN A 570 -29.75 -34.95 23.32
CA ASN A 570 -29.16 -35.63 22.17
C ASN A 570 -28.59 -34.67 21.12
N VAL A 571 -28.77 -33.37 21.29
CA VAL A 571 -28.18 -32.32 20.47
C VAL A 571 -27.27 -31.46 21.34
N VAL A 572 -25.98 -31.37 20.98
CA VAL A 572 -25.05 -30.44 21.63
C VAL A 572 -24.56 -29.45 20.58
N VAL A 573 -24.88 -28.18 20.81
CA VAL A 573 -24.33 -27.05 20.07
C VAL A 573 -23.43 -26.26 20.99
N GLY A 574 -22.24 -25.89 20.53
CA GLY A 574 -21.31 -25.10 21.32
C GLY A 574 -20.31 -24.29 20.50
N GLN A 575 -19.39 -23.65 21.21
CA GLN A 575 -18.26 -22.93 20.61
C GLN A 575 -16.96 -23.55 21.11
N LEU A 576 -16.02 -23.75 20.19
CA LEU A 576 -14.68 -24.19 20.56
C LEU A 576 -13.94 -23.03 21.24
N GLN A 577 -13.39 -23.33 22.41
CA GLN A 577 -12.55 -22.44 23.19
C GLN A 577 -11.29 -23.18 23.60
N TYR A 578 -10.20 -22.44 23.73
CA TYR A 578 -8.95 -22.93 24.28
C TYR A 578 -8.69 -22.20 25.60
N GLN A 579 -8.01 -22.85 26.53
CA GLN A 579 -7.51 -22.15 27.72
C GLN A 579 -6.49 -21.10 27.28
N GLU A 580 -6.44 -19.96 27.96
CA GLU A 580 -5.52 -18.87 27.61
C GLU A 580 -4.04 -19.30 27.63
N THR A 581 -3.68 -20.16 28.59
CA THR A 581 -2.35 -20.75 28.71
C THR A 581 -2.01 -21.68 27.53
N ASP A 582 -3.00 -22.40 27.01
CA ASP A 582 -2.87 -23.27 25.84
C ASP A 582 -2.71 -22.47 24.55
N VAL A 583 -3.50 -21.41 24.40
CA VAL A 583 -3.37 -20.44 23.30
C VAL A 583 -1.96 -19.88 23.29
N ALA A 584 -1.44 -19.42 24.42
CA ALA A 584 -0.09 -18.86 24.50
C ALA A 584 1.00 -19.86 24.05
N ARG A 585 0.89 -21.14 24.45
CA ARG A 585 1.83 -22.20 24.03
C ARG A 585 1.78 -22.48 22.53
N VAL A 586 0.57 -22.59 21.96
CA VAL A 586 0.38 -22.82 20.52
C VAL A 586 0.85 -21.62 19.72
N VAL A 587 0.48 -20.41 20.14
CA VAL A 587 0.91 -19.15 19.50
C VAL A 587 2.42 -19.05 19.49
N ALA A 588 3.11 -19.35 20.60
CA ALA A 588 4.58 -19.31 20.64
C ALA A 588 5.21 -20.19 19.55
N ARG A 589 4.67 -21.39 19.30
CA ARG A 589 5.15 -22.30 18.25
C ARG A 589 4.72 -21.91 16.84
N LEU A 590 3.53 -21.34 16.70
CA LEU A 590 3.08 -20.78 15.43
C LEU A 590 3.94 -19.59 15.02
N LYS A 591 4.36 -18.74 15.98
CA LYS A 591 5.26 -17.61 15.74
C LYS A 591 6.63 -18.06 15.21
N ASP A 592 7.14 -19.21 15.64
CA ASP A 592 8.38 -19.79 15.07
C ASP A 592 8.26 -20.08 13.56
N HIS A 593 7.07 -20.42 13.08
CA HIS A 593 6.79 -20.66 11.66
C HIS A 593 6.33 -19.42 10.91
N ALA A 594 5.66 -18.49 11.59
CA ALA A 594 5.12 -17.26 11.03
C ALA A 594 6.20 -16.21 10.73
N TYR A 595 7.30 -16.20 11.51
CA TYR A 595 8.35 -15.19 11.43
C TYR A 595 9.75 -15.76 11.09
N PRO A 596 9.92 -16.41 9.91
CA PRO A 596 11.24 -16.79 9.43
C PRO A 596 12.08 -15.55 9.06
N LEU A 597 13.37 -15.75 8.79
CA LEU A 597 14.19 -14.74 8.12
C LEU A 597 13.49 -14.25 6.84
N GLY A 598 13.32 -12.94 6.67
CA GLY A 598 12.65 -12.38 5.50
C GLY A 598 11.11 -12.37 5.54
N TRP A 599 10.50 -12.54 6.72
CA TRP A 599 9.04 -12.70 6.85
C TRP A 599 8.23 -11.52 6.31
N LEU A 600 8.79 -10.32 6.15
CA LEU A 600 8.07 -9.16 5.60
C LEU A 600 7.83 -9.26 4.08
N ASP A 601 8.54 -10.13 3.35
CA ASP A 601 8.41 -10.23 1.90
C ASP A 601 7.04 -10.74 1.43
N LEU A 602 6.44 -11.67 2.18
CA LEU A 602 5.11 -12.19 1.88
C LEU A 602 4.03 -11.11 2.03
N PRO A 603 3.86 -10.47 3.21
CA PRO A 603 2.86 -9.43 3.38
C PRO A 603 3.12 -8.20 2.48
N TRP A 604 4.37 -7.82 2.23
CA TRP A 604 4.67 -6.68 1.35
C TRP A 604 4.23 -6.92 -0.10
N ARG A 605 4.54 -8.11 -0.65
CA ARG A 605 4.10 -8.47 -2.01
C ARG A 605 2.59 -8.62 -2.10
N ALA A 606 1.94 -9.16 -1.07
CA ALA A 606 0.49 -9.26 -1.01
C ALA A 606 -0.18 -7.88 -0.97
N ALA A 607 0.37 -6.93 -0.19
CA ALA A 607 -0.09 -5.55 -0.14
C ALA A 607 -0.01 -4.88 -1.51
N LEU A 608 1.15 -4.96 -2.18
CA LEU A 608 1.34 -4.44 -3.54
C LEU A 608 0.41 -5.08 -4.57
N ALA A 609 0.23 -6.40 -4.52
CA ALA A 609 -0.65 -7.11 -5.45
C ALA A 609 -2.13 -6.71 -5.28
N SER A 610 -2.56 -6.45 -4.03
CA SER A 610 -3.94 -6.01 -3.74
C SER A 610 -4.18 -4.51 -3.95
N ALA A 611 -3.14 -3.72 -4.21
CA ALA A 611 -3.25 -2.26 -4.27
C ALA A 611 -4.27 -1.78 -5.32
N GLY A 612 -4.26 -2.36 -6.53
CA GLY A 612 -5.17 -1.98 -7.61
C GLY A 612 -6.65 -2.22 -7.27
N GLU A 613 -6.97 -3.36 -6.66
CA GLU A 613 -8.34 -3.68 -6.21
C GLU A 613 -8.82 -2.72 -5.13
N ARG A 614 -7.92 -2.31 -4.22
CA ARG A 614 -8.23 -1.42 -3.10
C ARG A 614 -8.38 0.05 -3.51
N VAL A 615 -7.69 0.50 -4.56
CA VAL A 615 -7.90 1.82 -5.16
C VAL A 615 -9.27 1.90 -5.86
N GLY A 616 -9.81 0.77 -6.31
CA GLY A 616 -11.12 0.67 -6.95
C GLY A 616 -11.05 0.68 -8.49
N PRO A 617 -12.12 1.09 -9.19
CA PRO A 617 -12.23 0.94 -10.65
C PRO A 617 -11.10 1.61 -11.45
N GLU A 618 -10.57 2.73 -10.97
CA GLU A 618 -9.47 3.46 -11.61
C GLU A 618 -8.12 2.72 -11.49
N GLY A 619 -7.99 1.81 -10.52
CA GLY A 619 -6.79 1.01 -10.28
C GLY A 619 -6.60 -0.19 -11.23
N HIS A 620 -7.44 -0.35 -12.26
CA HIS A 620 -7.43 -1.53 -13.14
C HIS A 620 -6.06 -1.80 -13.81
N SER A 621 -5.34 -0.73 -14.19
CA SER A 621 -3.98 -0.83 -14.75
C SER A 621 -2.99 -1.43 -13.74
N ILE A 622 -3.12 -1.05 -12.47
CA ILE A 622 -2.28 -1.52 -11.36
C ILE A 622 -2.66 -2.95 -10.96
N THR A 623 -3.94 -3.31 -10.98
CA THR A 623 -4.39 -4.69 -10.74
C THR A 623 -3.71 -5.67 -11.70
N SER A 624 -3.60 -5.28 -12.98
CA SER A 624 -2.93 -6.09 -14.00
C SER A 624 -1.40 -6.07 -13.87
N GLN A 625 -0.81 -4.94 -13.47
CA GLN A 625 0.64 -4.77 -13.34
C GLN A 625 1.00 -3.93 -12.09
N PRO A 626 1.12 -4.56 -10.90
CA PRO A 626 1.38 -3.83 -9.65
C PRO A 626 2.65 -2.98 -9.64
N LYS A 627 3.65 -3.37 -10.45
CA LYS A 627 4.93 -2.63 -10.57
C LYS A 627 4.77 -1.22 -11.15
N LEU A 628 3.64 -0.91 -11.79
CA LEU A 628 3.37 0.45 -12.29
C LEU A 628 3.34 1.48 -11.16
N LEU A 629 2.94 1.10 -9.94
CA LEU A 629 2.98 1.97 -8.76
C LEU A 629 4.37 2.56 -8.48
N LEU A 630 5.45 1.82 -8.79
CA LEU A 630 6.83 2.30 -8.61
C LEU A 630 7.20 3.43 -9.59
N ARG A 631 6.41 3.63 -10.65
CA ARG A 631 6.60 4.65 -11.68
C ARG A 631 5.58 5.78 -11.60
N GLU A 632 4.54 5.65 -10.77
CA GLU A 632 3.49 6.64 -10.63
C GLU A 632 4.02 7.96 -10.07
N ARG A 633 3.48 9.07 -10.55
CA ARG A 633 3.73 10.40 -9.97
C ARG A 633 2.98 10.52 -8.64
N ALA A 634 3.35 11.50 -7.82
CA ALA A 634 2.69 11.82 -6.56
C ALA A 634 2.53 13.34 -6.42
N GLY A 635 1.65 13.77 -5.53
CA GLY A 635 1.29 15.18 -5.35
C GLY A 635 0.33 15.70 -6.43
N VAL A 636 -0.37 14.80 -7.15
CA VAL A 636 -1.33 15.16 -8.20
C VAL A 636 -2.66 14.41 -7.99
N PRO A 637 -3.83 15.03 -8.27
CA PRO A 637 -5.14 14.40 -7.99
C PRO A 637 -5.39 13.05 -8.69
N GLU A 638 -4.72 12.83 -9.82
CA GLU A 638 -4.81 11.61 -10.62
C GLU A 638 -3.81 10.51 -10.16
N SER A 639 -2.99 10.78 -9.14
CA SER A 639 -1.99 9.82 -8.67
C SER A 639 -2.66 8.61 -8.02
N MET A 640 -2.41 7.43 -8.59
CA MET A 640 -2.83 6.18 -7.99
C MET A 640 -2.02 5.82 -6.73
N LEU A 641 -0.77 6.30 -6.64
CA LEU A 641 0.06 6.12 -5.45
C LEU A 641 -0.50 6.91 -4.26
N ASP A 642 -0.93 8.16 -4.49
CA ASP A 642 -1.53 8.99 -3.44
C ASP A 642 -2.85 8.39 -2.94
N ARG A 643 -3.71 7.94 -3.87
CA ARG A 643 -4.97 7.27 -3.51
C ARG A 643 -4.73 5.99 -2.74
N TRP A 644 -3.76 5.17 -3.15
CA TRP A 644 -3.41 3.97 -2.39
C TRP A 644 -2.87 4.31 -1.00
N ALA A 645 -2.03 5.34 -0.88
CA ALA A 645 -1.56 5.83 0.41
C ALA A 645 -2.70 6.31 1.32
N ASP A 646 -3.70 6.98 0.76
CA ASP A 646 -4.89 7.42 1.50
C ASP A 646 -5.71 6.23 2.01
N VAL A 647 -5.97 5.24 1.14
CA VAL A 647 -6.68 3.99 1.50
C VAL A 647 -5.91 3.19 2.56
N VAL A 648 -4.58 3.12 2.47
CA VAL A 648 -3.77 2.44 3.48
C VAL A 648 -3.79 3.18 4.81
N THR A 649 -3.81 4.52 4.79
CA THR A 649 -3.87 5.34 6.01
C THR A 649 -5.23 5.25 6.69
N SER A 650 -6.34 5.20 5.95
CA SER A 650 -7.69 5.09 6.52
C SER A 650 -8.01 3.66 6.99
N ASP A 651 -7.79 2.68 6.12
CA ASP A 651 -8.34 1.33 6.25
C ASP A 651 -7.27 0.31 6.70
N GLY A 652 -5.99 0.68 6.68
CA GLY A 652 -4.85 -0.21 6.90
C GLY A 652 -4.41 -0.91 5.62
N VAL A 653 -3.47 -1.86 5.72
CA VAL A 653 -2.86 -2.56 4.56
C VAL A 653 -3.79 -3.61 3.91
N GLY A 654 -4.84 -4.03 4.60
CA GLY A 654 -5.74 -5.12 4.18
C GLY A 654 -5.31 -6.49 4.72
N SER A 655 -6.15 -7.52 4.57
CA SER A 655 -5.94 -8.87 5.11
C SER A 655 -5.23 -9.83 4.17
N SER A 656 -4.97 -9.47 2.91
CA SER A 656 -4.45 -10.39 1.88
C SER A 656 -3.18 -11.14 2.30
N GLY A 657 -2.24 -10.44 2.96
CA GLY A 657 -1.03 -11.04 3.53
C GLY A 657 -1.32 -11.96 4.73
N ALA A 658 -2.29 -11.59 5.58
CA ALA A 658 -2.75 -12.38 6.71
C ALA A 658 -3.37 -13.70 6.24
N ASP A 659 -4.27 -13.62 5.26
CA ASP A 659 -5.01 -14.75 4.71
C ASP A 659 -4.07 -15.77 4.08
N GLN A 660 -3.07 -15.30 3.30
CA GLN A 660 -2.04 -16.16 2.71
C GLN A 660 -1.16 -16.84 3.76
N LEU A 661 -0.71 -16.10 4.79
CA LEU A 661 0.10 -16.68 5.85
C LEU A 661 -0.70 -17.67 6.70
N TRP A 662 -1.94 -17.33 7.04
CA TRP A 662 -2.82 -18.19 7.83
C TRP A 662 -3.21 -19.47 7.08
N ALA A 663 -3.45 -19.40 5.78
CA ALA A 663 -3.65 -20.58 4.94
C ALA A 663 -2.41 -21.50 4.97
N LYS A 664 -1.21 -20.92 4.90
CA LYS A 664 0.05 -21.67 4.99
C LYS A 664 0.21 -22.33 6.37
N LEU A 665 -0.04 -21.61 7.46
CA LEU A 665 0.03 -22.16 8.82
C LEU A 665 -1.04 -23.25 9.05
N SER A 666 -2.22 -23.09 8.48
CA SER A 666 -3.32 -24.05 8.59
C SER A 666 -3.06 -25.35 7.83
N SER A 667 -2.19 -25.35 6.82
CA SER A 667 -1.85 -26.53 6.00
C SER A 667 -0.96 -27.59 6.69
N GLY A 668 -0.52 -27.36 7.93
CA GLY A 668 0.30 -28.32 8.67
C GLY A 668 0.81 -27.79 10.02
N PRO A 669 1.54 -26.65 10.05
CA PRO A 669 2.13 -26.12 11.29
C PRO A 669 1.15 -25.93 12.45
N LYS A 670 -0.11 -25.56 12.16
CA LYS A 670 -1.18 -25.46 13.16
C LYS A 670 -1.47 -26.80 13.83
N GLN A 671 -1.61 -27.86 13.04
CA GLN A 671 -1.91 -29.21 13.54
C GLN A 671 -0.73 -29.75 14.38
N GLU A 672 0.49 -29.54 13.92
CA GLU A 672 1.70 -29.90 14.66
C GLU A 672 1.82 -29.12 15.98
N ALA A 673 1.59 -27.80 15.94
CA ALA A 673 1.64 -26.96 17.14
C ALA A 673 0.57 -27.35 18.16
N LEU A 674 -0.65 -27.70 17.71
CA LEU A 674 -1.73 -28.18 18.58
C LEU A 674 -1.36 -29.54 19.20
N ALA A 675 -0.89 -30.49 18.38
CA ALA A 675 -0.53 -31.84 18.82
C ALA A 675 0.61 -31.83 19.85
N LEU A 676 1.71 -31.13 19.55
CA LEU A 676 2.86 -31.05 20.44
C LEU A 676 2.55 -30.30 21.74
N SER A 677 1.53 -29.43 21.74
CA SER A 677 1.19 -28.59 22.90
C SER A 677 0.20 -29.31 23.83
N GLU A 678 -0.26 -30.50 23.43
CA GLU A 678 -1.28 -31.29 24.11
C GLU A 678 -2.54 -30.44 24.40
N VAL A 679 -2.84 -29.48 23.53
CA VAL A 679 -3.96 -28.57 23.74
C VAL A 679 -5.25 -29.31 23.47
N GLN A 680 -6.11 -29.34 24.49
CA GLN A 680 -7.43 -29.90 24.40
C GLN A 680 -8.42 -28.78 24.12
N GLY A 681 -9.11 -28.88 22.98
CA GLY A 681 -10.26 -28.04 22.71
C GLY A 681 -11.33 -28.24 23.78
N LEU A 682 -11.84 -27.14 24.32
CA LEU A 682 -12.98 -27.13 25.22
C LEU A 682 -14.18 -26.59 24.44
N VAL A 683 -15.29 -27.31 24.49
CA VAL A 683 -16.55 -26.85 23.90
C VAL A 683 -17.35 -26.23 25.03
N LEU A 684 -17.65 -24.93 24.89
CA LEU A 684 -18.66 -24.27 25.70
C LEU A 684 -20.02 -24.58 25.07
N ASP A 685 -20.79 -25.47 25.70
CA ASP A 685 -22.14 -25.80 25.23
C ASP A 685 -23.16 -24.71 25.57
N TYR A 686 -24.34 -24.81 24.96
CA TYR A 686 -25.47 -23.90 25.23
C TYR A 686 -25.93 -23.85 26.70
N SER A 687 -25.62 -24.87 27.50
CA SER A 687 -25.95 -24.91 28.94
C SER A 687 -24.92 -24.15 29.79
N GLY A 688 -23.92 -23.53 29.17
CA GLY A 688 -22.82 -22.83 29.83
C GLY A 688 -21.80 -23.80 30.43
N ARG A 689 -21.85 -25.09 30.08
CA ARG A 689 -20.92 -26.09 30.56
C ARG A 689 -19.74 -26.21 29.60
N LEU A 690 -18.55 -26.10 30.18
CA LEU A 690 -17.29 -26.31 29.48
C LEU A 690 -16.91 -27.79 29.55
N SER A 691 -16.79 -28.46 28.41
CA SER A 691 -16.42 -29.88 28.32
C SER A 691 -15.34 -30.11 27.27
N THR A 692 -14.51 -31.14 27.40
CA THR A 692 -13.52 -31.46 26.35
C THR A 692 -14.23 -31.94 25.07
N THR A 693 -13.62 -31.74 23.90
CA THR A 693 -14.16 -32.25 22.62
C THR A 693 -14.46 -33.75 22.68
N ALA A 694 -13.57 -34.55 23.27
CA ALA A 694 -13.78 -35.98 23.48
C ALA A 694 -15.00 -36.29 24.39
N SER A 695 -15.23 -35.48 25.43
CA SER A 695 -16.40 -35.63 26.30
C SER A 695 -17.71 -35.19 25.63
N VAL A 696 -17.66 -34.28 24.65
CA VAL A 696 -18.84 -33.86 23.89
C VAL A 696 -19.19 -34.89 22.82
N LEU A 697 -18.18 -35.47 22.16
CA LEU A 697 -18.36 -36.57 21.23
C LEU A 697 -18.87 -37.82 21.93
N ASP A 698 -18.27 -38.23 23.05
CA ASP A 698 -18.72 -39.37 23.88
C ASP A 698 -19.00 -40.68 23.09
N GLY A 699 -18.28 -40.89 21.98
CA GLY A 699 -18.44 -42.04 21.08
C GLY A 699 -19.47 -41.86 19.95
N VAL A 700 -20.05 -40.67 19.77
CA VAL A 700 -20.95 -40.35 18.65
C VAL A 700 -20.24 -40.52 17.30
N ASP A 701 -18.94 -40.24 17.24
CA ASP A 701 -18.05 -40.38 16.08
C ASP A 701 -17.50 -41.80 15.86
N ASP A 702 -17.65 -42.71 16.84
CA ASP A 702 -17.06 -44.06 16.80
C ASP A 702 -18.09 -45.12 16.33
N PRO A 703 -17.91 -45.73 15.14
CA PRO A 703 -18.82 -46.75 14.63
C PRO A 703 -18.75 -48.07 15.43
N ALA A 704 -17.69 -48.31 16.19
CA ALA A 704 -17.53 -49.52 17.01
C ALA A 704 -18.33 -49.44 18.32
N VAL A 705 -18.62 -48.24 18.80
CA VAL A 705 -19.51 -48.04 19.95
C VAL A 705 -20.94 -48.34 19.51
N ARG A 706 -21.71 -49.06 20.33
CA ARG A 706 -23.16 -49.22 20.16
C ARG A 706 -23.87 -48.47 21.27
N GLY A 707 -24.95 -47.77 20.93
CA GLY A 707 -25.82 -47.14 21.91
C GLY A 707 -26.51 -48.16 22.81
N ASN A 708 -26.95 -47.69 23.99
CA ASN A 708 -27.82 -48.46 24.87
C ASN A 708 -29.17 -48.77 24.20
N ASP A 709 -29.87 -49.78 24.71
CA ASP A 709 -31.22 -50.14 24.27
C ASP A 709 -32.15 -48.91 24.27
N MET A 710 -32.99 -48.80 23.24
CA MET A 710 -33.96 -47.71 23.10
C MET A 710 -35.11 -47.86 24.11
N VAL A 711 -35.74 -46.77 24.50
CA VAL A 711 -36.87 -46.72 25.42
C VAL A 711 -38.07 -47.39 24.73
N GLY A 712 -38.39 -48.59 25.18
CA GLY A 712 -39.53 -49.37 24.68
C GLY A 712 -40.89 -48.85 25.14
N ALA A 713 -41.04 -47.59 25.57
CA ALA A 713 -42.34 -47.05 25.99
C ALA A 713 -43.39 -47.06 24.87
N VAL A 714 -42.94 -47.10 23.61
CA VAL A 714 -43.77 -47.23 22.40
C VAL A 714 -43.99 -48.69 21.97
N LEU A 715 -43.40 -49.65 22.67
CA LEU A 715 -43.48 -51.08 22.38
C LEU A 715 -44.39 -51.79 23.39
N ASP A 716 -45.04 -52.86 22.95
CA ASP A 716 -45.83 -53.70 23.85
C ASP A 716 -44.94 -54.48 24.85
N ASP A 717 -45.57 -55.13 25.83
CA ASP A 717 -44.83 -55.90 26.86
C ASP A 717 -44.04 -57.07 26.28
N GLN A 718 -44.52 -57.67 25.19
CA GLN A 718 -43.91 -58.84 24.57
C GLN A 718 -42.66 -58.47 23.76
N ALA A 719 -42.75 -57.43 22.93
CA ALA A 719 -41.66 -56.85 22.16
C ALA A 719 -40.56 -56.30 23.06
N ARG A 720 -40.92 -55.69 24.20
CA ARG A 720 -39.95 -55.30 25.24
C ARG A 720 -39.23 -56.49 25.84
N ALA A 721 -39.95 -57.57 26.19
CA ALA A 721 -39.35 -58.77 26.76
C ALA A 721 -38.42 -59.49 25.77
N GLN A 722 -38.72 -59.43 24.47
CA GLN A 722 -37.89 -59.97 23.39
C GLN A 722 -36.65 -59.11 23.09
N GLY A 723 -36.59 -57.88 23.61
CA GLY A 723 -35.46 -56.97 23.39
C GLY A 723 -35.44 -56.37 21.98
N LEU A 724 -36.60 -56.20 21.34
CA LEU A 724 -36.71 -55.61 20.00
C LEU A 724 -36.38 -54.09 19.97
N ASN A 725 -36.19 -53.48 21.14
CA ASN A 725 -35.69 -52.11 21.33
C ASN A 725 -34.17 -51.98 21.23
N ARG A 726 -33.44 -53.08 20.98
CA ARG A 726 -31.99 -53.04 20.79
C ARG A 726 -31.60 -52.33 19.49
N VAL A 727 -30.47 -51.63 19.53
CA VAL A 727 -29.86 -51.04 18.33
C VAL A 727 -29.44 -52.18 17.38
N GLY A 728 -29.97 -52.14 16.16
CA GLY A 728 -29.68 -53.08 15.08
C GLY A 728 -28.72 -52.49 14.05
N GLY A 729 -27.87 -53.35 13.47
CA GLY A 729 -26.94 -52.97 12.42
C GLY A 729 -25.79 -52.05 12.89
N GLU A 730 -25.09 -51.46 11.92
CA GLU A 730 -24.07 -50.44 12.15
C GLU A 730 -24.71 -49.04 12.22
N PRO A 731 -24.26 -48.16 13.12
CA PRO A 731 -24.74 -46.78 13.19
C PRO A 731 -24.35 -46.03 11.92
N TRP A 732 -25.26 -45.19 11.40
CA TRP A 732 -24.92 -44.26 10.35
C TRP A 732 -24.27 -43.03 10.97
N ILE A 733 -23.03 -42.74 10.59
CA ILE A 733 -22.25 -41.61 11.10
C ILE A 733 -21.80 -40.73 9.93
N ARG A 734 -21.94 -39.42 10.11
CA ARG A 734 -21.36 -38.40 9.24
C ARG A 734 -20.65 -37.34 10.05
N GLU A 735 -19.44 -37.04 9.65
CA GLU A 735 -18.61 -35.98 10.20
C GLU A 735 -18.27 -34.97 9.12
N SER A 736 -18.35 -33.69 9.48
CA SER A 736 -18.01 -32.56 8.63
C SER A 736 -17.24 -31.52 9.46
N SER A 737 -16.17 -30.96 8.89
CA SER A 737 -15.23 -30.11 9.63
C SER A 737 -14.82 -28.86 8.86
N ASN A 738 -15.80 -28.09 8.36
CA ASN A 738 -15.55 -26.88 7.57
C ASN A 738 -16.15 -25.64 8.24
N GLY A 739 -15.37 -24.97 9.09
CA GLY A 739 -15.79 -23.82 9.92
C GLY A 739 -16.70 -24.20 11.10
N LEU A 740 -17.63 -25.11 10.85
CA LEU A 740 -18.43 -25.85 11.83
C LEU A 740 -17.94 -27.30 11.86
N HIS A 741 -17.52 -27.78 13.03
CA HIS A 741 -17.37 -29.22 13.24
C HIS A 741 -18.73 -29.78 13.60
N GLN A 742 -19.20 -30.78 12.85
CA GLN A 742 -20.49 -31.42 13.07
C GLN A 742 -20.36 -32.92 12.90
N VAL A 743 -20.92 -33.66 13.86
CA VAL A 743 -21.08 -35.12 13.81
C VAL A 743 -22.53 -35.46 14.03
N VAL A 744 -23.11 -36.22 13.11
CA VAL A 744 -24.47 -36.75 13.21
C VAL A 744 -24.39 -38.27 13.23
N ARG A 745 -24.98 -38.88 14.27
CA ARG A 745 -25.10 -40.31 14.44
C ARG A 745 -26.56 -40.70 14.46
N ILE A 746 -26.90 -41.73 13.69
CA ILE A 746 -28.25 -42.26 13.59
C ILE A 746 -28.20 -43.77 13.80
N GLU A 747 -29.01 -44.23 14.74
CA GLU A 747 -29.16 -45.63 15.10
C GLU A 747 -30.58 -46.09 14.78
N PHE A 748 -30.70 -47.30 14.24
CA PHE A 748 -31.98 -47.94 13.97
C PHE A 748 -32.13 -49.20 14.83
N SER A 749 -33.35 -49.58 15.21
CA SER A 749 -33.60 -50.93 15.71
C SER A 749 -33.63 -51.96 14.57
N GLU A 750 -33.71 -53.23 14.93
CA GLU A 750 -34.19 -54.27 14.00
C GLU A 750 -35.65 -53.98 13.58
N GLY A 751 -36.10 -54.64 12.51
CA GLY A 751 -37.45 -54.45 12.00
C GLY A 751 -38.51 -54.99 12.99
N LEU A 752 -39.48 -54.14 13.30
CA LEU A 752 -40.64 -54.41 14.14
C LEU A 752 -41.87 -54.65 13.27
N GLU A 753 -42.73 -55.56 13.68
CA GLU A 753 -44.08 -55.65 13.14
C GLU A 753 -44.97 -54.59 13.77
N THR A 754 -46.05 -54.21 13.09
CA THR A 754 -46.99 -53.23 13.67
C THR A 754 -47.53 -53.73 15.01
N THR A 755 -47.80 -55.03 15.14
CA THR A 755 -48.30 -55.66 16.38
C THR A 755 -47.38 -55.51 17.58
N ASP A 756 -46.08 -55.25 17.38
CA ASP A 756 -45.09 -55.08 18.44
C ASP A 756 -45.17 -53.68 19.11
N LEU A 757 -45.97 -52.77 18.55
CA LEU A 757 -46.18 -51.41 19.06
C LEU A 757 -47.27 -51.38 20.15
N ALA A 758 -47.07 -50.55 21.17
CA ALA A 758 -48.03 -50.35 22.25
C ALA A 758 -49.30 -49.64 21.72
N TYR A 759 -50.27 -50.42 21.25
CA TYR A 759 -51.59 -49.93 20.87
C TYR A 759 -52.49 -49.81 22.11
N GLN A 760 -52.81 -48.59 22.54
CA GLN A 760 -53.99 -48.38 23.39
C GLN A 760 -55.22 -48.19 22.48
N ALA A 761 -55.89 -49.30 22.15
CA ALA A 761 -57.25 -49.21 21.64
C ALA A 761 -58.15 -48.70 22.77
N THR A 762 -58.86 -47.59 22.56
CA THR A 762 -59.93 -47.14 23.45
C THR A 762 -61.06 -48.17 23.43
N GLN A 763 -60.95 -49.21 24.25
CA GLN A 763 -61.96 -50.23 24.43
C GLN A 763 -62.96 -49.76 25.51
N GLU A 764 -63.63 -48.62 25.30
CA GLU A 764 -64.64 -48.09 26.25
C GLU A 764 -65.96 -47.64 25.63
N GLU A 765 -66.24 -47.95 24.36
CA GLU A 765 -67.56 -47.68 23.73
C GLU A 765 -68.33 -48.92 23.25
N ALA A 766 -67.95 -50.14 23.66
CA ALA A 766 -68.67 -51.36 23.26
C ALA A 766 -69.76 -51.84 24.25
N HIS A 767 -69.84 -51.31 25.48
CA HIS A 767 -70.85 -51.73 26.47
C HIS A 767 -71.40 -50.57 27.30
N ALA A 768 -72.19 -49.70 26.68
CA ALA A 768 -73.14 -48.85 27.40
C ALA A 768 -74.44 -48.75 26.61
N THR A 769 -75.44 -49.54 27.00
CA THR A 769 -76.82 -49.41 26.54
C THR A 769 -77.33 -48.01 26.91
N PRO A 770 -77.86 -47.19 25.97
CA PRO A 770 -78.34 -45.85 26.29
C PRO A 770 -79.61 -45.88 27.19
N PRO A 771 -79.71 -45.00 28.20
CA PRO A 771 -80.79 -45.00 29.20
C PRO A 771 -82.06 -44.26 28.72
N TRP A 772 -82.55 -44.57 27.51
CA TRP A 772 -83.83 -44.04 27.00
C TRP A 772 -84.70 -45.08 26.28
N ALA A 773 -84.33 -46.37 26.34
CA ALA A 773 -85.18 -47.47 25.87
C ALA A 773 -85.95 -48.12 27.03
N MET A 774 -86.80 -47.34 27.68
CA MET A 774 -87.92 -47.81 28.51
C MET A 774 -88.94 -46.67 28.62
N ASP A 775 -89.94 -46.69 27.74
CA ASP A 775 -91.34 -46.41 28.03
C ASP A 775 -92.15 -46.48 26.73
N ASP A 776 -92.80 -47.63 26.51
CA ASP A 776 -94.05 -47.77 25.76
C ASP A 776 -94.65 -49.19 26.00
N VAL A 777 -95.26 -49.37 27.18
CA VAL A 777 -96.46 -50.21 27.40
C VAL A 777 -97.29 -49.55 28.52
N LEU A 778 -98.07 -48.52 28.18
CA LEU A 778 -99.54 -48.47 28.29
C LEU A 778 -100.09 -47.14 27.77
#